data_AF-A0A803V5G5-F1
#
_entry.id   AF-A0A803V5G5-F1
#
_cell.length_a   1.000
_cell.length_b   1.000
_cell.length_c   1.000
_cell.angle_alpha   90.00
_cell.angle_beta   90.00
_cell.angle_gamma   90.00
#
_symmetry.space_group_name_H-M   'P 1'
#
loop_
_entity.id
_entity.type
_entity.pdbx_description
1 polymer ?
#
loop_
_entity_poly.entity_id
_entity_poly.type
_entity_poly.pdbx_seq_one_letter_code
_entity_poly.pdbx_strand_id
1 'polypeptide(L)'
;MRVMRKSSTAGGQGLFQPSFVFQNLRKHMASQEEKQAQPFTDIFDEDEAERSFLLSKPTCLIVFGKPGSGKKTLARKLAQRWNCIFIEASEVIKTNIQQGTKYGLKCQELLCQGETVPEEVVAEMILQKIESPEVAHFGYVLTGFPFLSEKCMTVAQQMEKIMNLKLKPDILINIKCPDYELCQRISGQRLNPVSGEMYQRSQWDPKVTDKRKKDQDEEEDEEEDEDEDEEEEEEEEEETGEGRRKKLESFHQLVHRPEDFLENAEKRIGIYKDIMLHPLEEFLTHHDCRYLIEVDGSQQADDVFEAVAGRLESMDIQNAAPIIRLQSEEEMLEGKENDELFRALSSCKLIAPRYRWRRSRWGQVCPVALKEGEILMGNPEFAVSFLGKMYVLSSEEALKKFVLNPRPYLLPPMPSSPCKVFVFGPPFSGRTTICNLIAHNYKGTVLDMDKLIQQYKESKKKNTEELQKDAVEMAIAAVKNRLESEEPSEQSGTPEITADHPEVQAMVEEAMESASVSEDKMSPQIYAQVLKGAIVELMKTNKDRFPGASKAGGWVVDNYPLSEDHWSALAEKGLLPGTVVCLKDTQKDGACILSRAYLASRNESNSKVLERPADEALEKKEDNARGGMEETLTSEEDQPPAAAEEKGERESFCSSLRPG
;
A
#
# COMPACT_ATOMS: atom_id res chain seq x y z
N MET A 1 -39.58 13.86 62.62
CA MET A 1 -39.75 12.73 63.56
C MET A 1 -38.52 11.83 63.45
N ARG A 2 -37.81 11.61 64.57
CA ARG A 2 -37.35 10.29 65.11
C ARG A 2 -37.02 9.19 64.07
N VAL A 3 -35.90 8.45 64.06
CA VAL A 3 -35.10 7.88 65.16
C VAL A 3 -33.81 7.23 64.59
N MET A 4 -32.77 7.17 65.42
CA MET A 4 -31.51 6.42 65.33
C MET A 4 -31.60 4.88 65.24
N ARG A 5 -30.41 4.25 65.03
CA ARG A 5 -29.94 2.90 65.46
C ARG A 5 -30.33 1.73 64.51
N LYS A 6 -29.50 0.71 64.22
CA LYS A 6 -28.43 0.05 65.02
C LYS A 6 -27.62 -0.94 64.12
N SER A 7 -26.32 -1.08 64.42
CA SER A 7 -25.45 -2.28 64.45
C SER A 7 -25.72 -3.53 63.58
N SER A 8 -24.68 -4.04 62.89
CA SER A 8 -24.15 -5.41 63.09
C SER A 8 -22.86 -5.64 62.29
N THR A 9 -21.88 -6.23 62.97
CA THR A 9 -20.54 -6.60 62.49
C THR A 9 -20.56 -8.03 61.97
N ALA A 10 -20.02 -8.30 60.78
CA ALA A 10 -19.55 -9.63 60.39
C ALA A 10 -18.43 -9.49 59.38
N GLY A 11 -17.24 -10.00 59.75
CA GLY A 11 -16.06 -10.02 58.90
C GLY A 11 -16.17 -11.05 57.79
N GLY A 12 -15.60 -10.71 56.64
CA GLY A 12 -15.31 -11.61 55.54
C GLY A 12 -14.12 -11.05 54.78
N GLN A 13 -12.93 -11.58 55.05
CA GLN A 13 -11.76 -11.37 54.21
C GLN A 13 -12.04 -12.02 52.85
N GLY A 14 -12.19 -11.20 51.83
CA GLY A 14 -12.25 -11.61 50.44
C GLY A 14 -11.32 -10.72 49.63
N LEU A 15 -10.20 -11.29 49.20
CA LEU A 15 -9.29 -10.71 48.21
C LEU A 15 -10.09 -10.33 46.94
N PHE A 16 -10.36 -9.04 46.76
CA PHE A 16 -10.80 -8.51 45.46
C PHE A 16 -9.58 -7.94 44.74
N GLN A 17 -9.13 -8.68 43.73
CA GLN A 17 -8.26 -8.14 42.69
C GLN A 17 -8.94 -6.92 42.02
N PRO A 18 -8.21 -5.88 41.59
CA PRO A 18 -8.80 -4.81 40.80
C PRO A 18 -9.12 -5.36 39.41
N SER A 19 -10.36 -5.81 39.22
CA SER A 19 -10.87 -6.31 37.95
C SER A 19 -11.20 -5.15 37.01
N PHE A 20 -10.54 -5.18 35.84
CA PHE A 20 -11.03 -4.85 34.50
C PHE A 20 -11.56 -3.43 34.18
N VAL A 21 -12.04 -2.65 35.14
CA VAL A 21 -12.70 -1.36 34.88
C VAL A 21 -11.68 -0.23 34.72
N PHE A 22 -10.54 -0.28 35.43
CA PHE A 22 -9.50 0.76 35.34
C PHE A 22 -8.51 0.59 34.16
N GLN A 23 -8.43 -0.59 33.54
CA GLN A 23 -7.61 -0.78 32.33
C GLN A 23 -8.34 -0.33 31.05
N ASN A 24 -9.67 -0.45 31.00
CA ASN A 24 -10.46 0.01 29.85
C ASN A 24 -10.62 1.53 29.82
N LEU A 25 -10.70 2.20 30.97
CA LEU A 25 -10.70 3.67 31.04
C LEU A 25 -9.35 4.27 30.60
N ARG A 26 -8.23 3.59 30.88
CA ARG A 26 -6.89 4.04 30.43
C ARG A 26 -6.64 3.77 28.95
N LYS A 27 -7.25 2.73 28.36
CA LYS A 27 -7.26 2.49 26.91
C LYS A 27 -8.16 3.48 26.16
N HIS A 28 -9.30 3.87 26.73
CA HIS A 28 -10.16 4.89 26.12
C HIS A 28 -9.60 6.32 26.21
N MET A 29 -8.87 6.65 27.28
CA MET A 29 -8.18 7.94 27.39
C MET A 29 -6.87 8.01 26.61
N ALA A 30 -6.29 6.88 26.19
CA ALA A 30 -5.10 6.84 25.33
C ALA A 30 -5.43 6.80 23.82
N SER A 31 -6.69 6.59 23.43
CA SER A 31 -7.13 6.66 22.03
C SER A 31 -7.77 8.00 21.64
N GLN A 32 -7.82 8.94 22.58
CA GLN A 32 -8.15 10.35 22.34
C GLN A 32 -6.95 11.23 22.68
N GLU A 33 -5.79 10.92 22.11
CA GLU A 33 -4.97 12.03 21.62
C GLU A 33 -5.68 12.57 20.38
N GLU A 34 -6.73 13.37 20.62
CA GLU A 34 -7.14 14.39 19.66
C GLU A 34 -5.87 15.21 19.40
N LYS A 35 -5.19 14.90 18.30
CA LYS A 35 -4.31 15.87 17.66
C LYS A 35 -5.20 17.08 17.45
N GLN A 36 -5.03 18.09 18.31
CA GLN A 36 -5.66 19.39 18.16
C GLN A 36 -5.59 19.74 16.68
N ALA A 37 -6.74 19.80 16.03
CA ALA A 37 -6.85 20.40 14.72
C ALA A 37 -6.20 21.78 14.88
N GLN A 38 -5.05 21.98 14.24
CA GLN A 38 -4.33 23.24 14.34
C GLN A 38 -5.31 24.32 13.85
N PRO A 39 -5.76 25.24 14.72
CA PRO A 39 -6.93 26.08 14.44
C PRO A 39 -6.62 27.20 13.43
N PHE A 40 -5.46 27.13 12.80
CA PHE A 40 -4.94 28.09 11.85
C PHE A 40 -4.23 27.34 10.73
N THR A 41 -5.00 26.62 9.90
CA THR A 41 -4.52 26.21 8.58
C THR A 41 -4.30 27.48 7.77
N ASP A 42 -3.05 27.75 7.38
CA ASP A 42 -2.79 28.79 6.39
C ASP A 42 -3.43 28.35 5.08
N ILE A 43 -4.57 28.96 4.72
CA ILE A 43 -5.32 28.65 3.50
C ILE A 43 -4.48 28.97 2.25
N PHE A 44 -3.44 29.81 2.40
CA PHE A 44 -2.51 30.15 1.34
C PHE A 44 -1.31 29.18 1.26
N ASP A 45 -1.09 28.33 2.27
CA ASP A 45 -0.15 27.22 2.17
C ASP A 45 -0.87 26.03 1.50
N GLU A 46 -0.65 25.91 0.20
CA GLU A 46 -1.27 24.90 -0.66
C GLU A 46 -0.89 23.47 -0.25
N ASP A 47 0.27 23.26 0.39
CA ASP A 47 0.66 21.94 0.89
C ASP A 47 -0.15 21.55 2.12
N GLU A 48 -0.55 22.52 2.94
CA GLU A 48 -1.41 22.30 4.10
C GLU A 48 -2.88 22.17 3.68
N ALA A 49 -3.32 22.94 2.68
CA ALA A 49 -4.63 22.78 2.05
C ALA A 49 -4.79 21.41 1.36
N GLU A 50 -3.75 20.91 0.69
CA GLU A 50 -3.76 19.55 0.13
C GLU A 50 -3.94 18.50 1.24
N ARG A 51 -3.20 18.63 2.35
CA ARG A 51 -3.31 17.71 3.48
C ARG A 51 -4.68 17.76 4.12
N SER A 52 -5.25 18.95 4.33
CA SER A 52 -6.57 19.09 4.94
C SER A 52 -7.64 18.43 4.06
N PHE A 53 -7.58 18.61 2.74
CA PHE A 53 -8.45 17.93 1.79
C PHE A 53 -8.27 16.41 1.79
N LEU A 54 -7.03 15.91 1.83
CA LEU A 54 -6.77 14.47 1.85
C LEU A 54 -7.26 13.81 3.15
N LEU A 55 -7.22 14.54 4.27
CA LEU A 55 -7.72 14.10 5.57
C LEU A 55 -9.23 14.29 5.74
N SER A 56 -9.86 15.15 4.94
CA SER A 56 -11.30 15.41 5.01
C SER A 56 -12.10 14.18 4.60
N LYS A 57 -13.28 14.02 5.18
CA LYS A 57 -14.20 12.97 4.78
C LYS A 57 -14.81 13.32 3.41
N PRO A 58 -14.90 12.39 2.46
CA PRO A 58 -15.57 12.65 1.19
C PRO A 58 -17.09 12.74 1.39
N THR A 59 -17.78 13.42 0.46
CA THR A 59 -19.22 13.67 0.53
C THR A 59 -20.04 12.39 0.39
N CYS A 60 -20.90 12.11 1.38
CA CYS A 60 -21.78 10.93 1.39
C CYS A 60 -23.24 11.34 1.49
N LEU A 61 -24.03 11.07 0.45
CA LEU A 61 -25.45 11.43 0.36
C LEU A 61 -26.33 10.17 0.30
N ILE A 62 -27.52 10.22 0.92
CA ILE A 62 -28.55 9.19 0.74
C ILE A 62 -29.85 9.84 0.28
N VAL A 63 -30.45 9.29 -0.78
CA VAL A 63 -31.72 9.78 -1.33
C VAL A 63 -32.84 8.78 -1.04
N PHE A 64 -33.74 9.19 -0.15
CA PHE A 64 -34.98 8.51 0.20
C PHE A 64 -36.18 9.07 -0.57
N GLY A 65 -37.19 8.23 -0.73
CA GLY A 65 -38.44 8.60 -1.37
C GLY A 65 -39.27 7.39 -1.77
N LYS A 66 -40.58 7.60 -1.85
CA LYS A 66 -41.55 6.60 -2.32
C LYS A 66 -41.20 6.12 -3.75
N PRO A 67 -41.60 4.90 -4.16
CA PRO A 67 -41.46 4.46 -5.54
C PRO A 67 -42.10 5.46 -6.51
N GLY A 68 -41.46 5.76 -7.64
CA GLY A 68 -41.97 6.72 -8.64
C GLY A 68 -41.62 8.20 -8.38
N SER A 69 -40.98 8.53 -7.26
CA SER A 69 -40.62 9.92 -6.88
C SER A 69 -39.47 10.55 -7.69
N GLY A 70 -38.82 9.80 -8.58
CA GLY A 70 -37.66 10.31 -9.33
C GLY A 70 -36.32 10.24 -8.58
N LYS A 71 -36.27 9.59 -7.40
CA LYS A 71 -35.04 9.45 -6.58
C LYS A 71 -33.80 8.97 -7.33
N LYS A 72 -33.96 8.05 -8.29
CA LYS A 72 -32.86 7.52 -9.12
C LYS A 72 -32.27 8.59 -10.03
N THR A 73 -33.14 9.36 -10.67
CA THR A 73 -32.75 10.47 -11.56
C THR A 73 -32.03 11.54 -10.77
N LEU A 74 -32.58 11.95 -9.63
CA LEU A 74 -31.96 12.93 -8.74
C LEU A 74 -30.58 12.44 -8.26
N ALA A 75 -30.51 11.24 -7.71
CA ALA A 75 -29.27 10.67 -7.18
C ALA A 75 -28.16 10.57 -8.24
N ARG A 76 -28.52 10.24 -9.49
CA ARG A 76 -27.56 10.21 -10.60
C ARG A 76 -27.03 11.60 -10.95
N LYS A 77 -27.92 12.60 -11.07
CA LYS A 77 -27.51 13.99 -11.33
C LYS A 77 -26.62 14.53 -10.21
N LEU A 78 -26.97 14.25 -8.95
CA LEU A 78 -26.15 14.62 -7.79
C LEU A 78 -24.77 13.94 -7.83
N ALA A 79 -24.71 12.64 -8.14
CA ALA A 79 -23.44 11.94 -8.25
C ALA A 79 -22.54 12.56 -9.34
N GLN A 80 -23.11 12.97 -10.48
CA GLN A 80 -22.37 13.67 -11.53
C GLN A 80 -21.88 15.06 -11.09
N ARG A 81 -22.73 15.86 -10.46
CA ARG A 81 -22.41 17.25 -10.08
C ARG A 81 -21.38 17.37 -8.95
N TRP A 82 -21.37 16.43 -8.00
CA TRP A 82 -20.39 16.37 -6.89
C TRP A 82 -19.21 15.43 -7.16
N ASN A 83 -19.18 14.77 -8.33
CA ASN A 83 -18.17 13.78 -8.71
C ASN A 83 -18.09 12.61 -7.71
N CYS A 84 -19.26 12.13 -7.25
CA CYS A 84 -19.40 11.02 -6.31
C CYS A 84 -19.74 9.71 -7.03
N ILE A 85 -19.50 8.58 -6.36
CA ILE A 85 -19.91 7.27 -6.88
C ILE A 85 -21.41 7.09 -6.68
N PHE A 86 -22.15 6.90 -7.78
CA PHE A 86 -23.56 6.52 -7.70
C PHE A 86 -23.69 5.05 -7.30
N ILE A 87 -24.44 4.77 -6.23
CA ILE A 87 -24.65 3.42 -5.70
C ILE A 87 -26.15 3.09 -5.72
N GLU A 88 -26.49 2.10 -6.54
CA GLU A 88 -27.83 1.50 -6.62
C GLU A 88 -27.68 -0.02 -6.82
N ALA A 89 -28.60 -0.80 -6.25
CA ALA A 89 -28.63 -2.26 -6.41
C ALA A 89 -28.44 -2.74 -7.86
N SER A 90 -29.17 -2.13 -8.81
CA SER A 90 -29.13 -2.56 -10.21
C SER A 90 -27.75 -2.33 -10.87
N GLU A 91 -27.09 -1.23 -10.51
CA GLU A 91 -25.78 -0.85 -11.05
C GLU A 91 -24.66 -1.66 -10.43
N VAL A 92 -24.74 -1.90 -9.11
CA VAL A 92 -23.80 -2.76 -8.38
C VAL A 92 -23.85 -4.19 -8.93
N ILE A 93 -25.03 -4.74 -9.20
CA ILE A 93 -25.17 -6.07 -9.81
C ILE A 93 -24.54 -6.10 -11.20
N LYS A 94 -24.88 -5.16 -12.08
CA LYS A 94 -24.33 -5.07 -13.45
C LYS A 94 -22.81 -4.96 -13.45
N THR A 95 -22.26 -4.10 -12.60
CA THR A 95 -20.80 -3.88 -12.47
C THR A 95 -20.10 -5.17 -12.03
N ASN A 96 -20.66 -5.88 -11.06
CA ASN A 96 -20.08 -7.13 -10.57
C ASN A 96 -20.13 -8.27 -11.61
N ILE A 97 -21.21 -8.34 -12.40
CA ILE A 97 -21.32 -9.29 -13.51
C ILE A 97 -20.26 -8.99 -14.57
N GLN A 98 -20.10 -7.73 -14.98
CA GLN A 98 -19.10 -7.30 -15.96
C GLN A 98 -17.65 -7.58 -15.49
N GLN A 99 -17.38 -7.38 -14.20
CA GLN A 99 -16.07 -7.64 -13.60
C GLN A 99 -15.81 -9.14 -13.32
N GLY A 100 -16.81 -10.01 -13.50
CA GLY A 100 -16.69 -11.45 -13.24
C GLY A 100 -16.39 -11.79 -11.77
N THR A 101 -16.92 -11.00 -10.81
CA THR A 101 -16.70 -11.27 -9.39
C THR A 101 -17.45 -12.53 -8.93
N LYS A 102 -17.07 -13.12 -7.79
CA LYS A 102 -17.78 -14.30 -7.24
C LYS A 102 -19.29 -14.05 -7.10
N TYR A 103 -19.66 -12.86 -6.61
CA TYR A 103 -21.06 -12.45 -6.52
C TYR A 103 -21.68 -12.20 -7.89
N GLY A 104 -20.95 -11.58 -8.82
CA GLY A 104 -21.39 -11.37 -10.20
C GLY A 104 -21.73 -12.67 -10.91
N LEU A 105 -20.86 -13.67 -10.84
CA LEU A 105 -21.08 -14.99 -11.43
C LEU A 105 -22.31 -15.69 -10.84
N LYS A 106 -22.47 -15.64 -9.50
CA LYS A 106 -23.66 -16.17 -8.83
C LYS A 106 -24.94 -15.44 -9.25
N CYS A 107 -24.89 -14.10 -9.35
CA CYS A 107 -26.02 -13.32 -9.85
C CYS A 107 -26.35 -13.69 -11.30
N GLN A 108 -25.33 -13.83 -12.15
CA GLN A 108 -25.50 -14.20 -13.54
C GLN A 108 -26.14 -15.59 -13.68
N GLU A 109 -25.69 -16.57 -12.90
CA GLU A 109 -26.26 -17.92 -12.88
C GLU A 109 -27.75 -17.89 -12.49
N LEU A 110 -28.09 -17.24 -11.37
CA LEU A 110 -29.48 -17.12 -10.91
C LEU A 110 -30.37 -16.41 -11.94
N LEU A 111 -29.88 -15.30 -12.51
CA LEU A 111 -30.62 -14.55 -13.52
C LEU A 111 -30.81 -15.35 -14.82
N CYS A 112 -29.81 -16.12 -15.24
CA CYS A 112 -29.92 -17.02 -16.41
C CYS A 112 -30.89 -18.17 -16.18
N GLN A 113 -31.09 -18.60 -14.93
CA GLN A 113 -32.09 -19.59 -14.54
C GLN A 113 -33.50 -19.00 -14.39
N GLY A 114 -33.64 -17.66 -14.49
CA GLY A 114 -34.91 -16.96 -14.29
C GLY A 114 -35.26 -16.74 -12.82
N GLU A 115 -34.31 -16.94 -11.90
CA GLU A 115 -34.47 -16.72 -10.47
C GLU A 115 -34.15 -15.27 -10.07
N THR A 116 -34.75 -14.82 -8.96
CA THR A 116 -34.47 -13.50 -8.38
C THR A 116 -33.22 -13.52 -7.52
N VAL A 117 -32.34 -12.53 -7.67
CA VAL A 117 -31.17 -12.38 -6.79
C VAL A 117 -31.62 -12.12 -5.34
N PRO A 118 -31.16 -12.89 -4.35
CA PRO A 118 -31.50 -12.68 -2.95
C PRO A 118 -31.05 -11.32 -2.43
N GLU A 119 -31.92 -10.63 -1.68
CA GLU A 119 -31.64 -9.29 -1.14
C GLU A 119 -30.43 -9.26 -0.20
N GLU A 120 -30.14 -10.37 0.49
CA GLU A 120 -28.91 -10.58 1.29
C GLU A 120 -27.65 -10.32 0.47
N VAL A 121 -27.59 -10.96 -0.69
CA VAL A 121 -26.44 -10.87 -1.59
C VAL A 121 -26.31 -9.45 -2.11
N VAL A 122 -27.43 -8.80 -2.46
CA VAL A 122 -27.42 -7.41 -2.94
C VAL A 122 -26.98 -6.45 -1.83
N ALA A 123 -27.45 -6.63 -0.59
CA ALA A 123 -27.05 -5.81 0.55
C ALA A 123 -25.53 -5.93 0.80
N GLU A 124 -24.98 -7.15 0.79
CA GLU A 124 -23.53 -7.36 0.92
C GLU A 124 -22.74 -6.67 -0.19
N MET A 125 -23.19 -6.77 -1.44
CA MET A 125 -22.52 -6.11 -2.57
C MET A 125 -22.57 -4.58 -2.45
N ILE A 126 -23.68 -4.01 -1.99
CA ILE A 126 -23.79 -2.56 -1.74
C ILE A 126 -22.82 -2.14 -0.64
N LEU A 127 -22.79 -2.86 0.49
CA LEU A 127 -21.88 -2.56 1.59
C LEU A 127 -20.41 -2.67 1.16
N GLN A 128 -20.05 -3.71 0.39
CA GLN A 128 -18.71 -3.85 -0.19
C GLN A 128 -18.36 -2.71 -1.15
N LYS A 129 -19.33 -2.23 -1.94
CA LYS A 129 -19.11 -1.08 -2.83
C LYS A 129 -18.90 0.21 -2.03
N ILE A 130 -19.65 0.42 -0.94
CA ILE A 130 -19.46 1.58 -0.04
C ILE A 130 -18.07 1.53 0.63
N GLU A 131 -17.57 0.35 0.97
CA GLU A 131 -16.22 0.17 1.54
C GLU A 131 -15.09 0.15 0.49
N SER A 132 -15.42 0.31 -0.79
CA SER A 132 -14.42 0.28 -1.87
C SER A 132 -13.46 1.48 -1.81
N PRO A 133 -12.22 1.32 -2.31
CA PRO A 133 -11.24 2.41 -2.30
C PRO A 133 -11.69 3.63 -3.09
N GLU A 134 -12.49 3.46 -4.14
CA GLU A 134 -13.07 4.55 -4.94
C GLU A 134 -13.94 5.47 -4.08
N VAL A 135 -14.87 4.88 -3.32
CA VAL A 135 -15.79 5.62 -2.44
C VAL A 135 -15.04 6.33 -1.32
N ALA A 136 -13.91 5.80 -0.87
CA ALA A 136 -13.08 6.47 0.13
C ALA A 136 -12.42 7.78 -0.35
N HIS A 137 -12.38 8.02 -1.67
CA HIS A 137 -11.92 9.29 -2.25
C HIS A 137 -13.07 10.13 -2.82
N PHE A 138 -13.94 9.51 -3.62
CA PHE A 138 -15.01 10.21 -4.34
C PHE A 138 -16.30 10.38 -3.51
N GLY A 139 -16.45 9.63 -2.42
CA GLY A 139 -17.72 9.57 -1.70
C GLY A 139 -18.79 8.81 -2.46
N TYR A 140 -20.04 8.91 -2.02
CA TYR A 140 -21.13 8.18 -2.64
C TYR A 140 -22.47 8.92 -2.60
N VAL A 141 -23.33 8.60 -3.57
CA VAL A 141 -24.77 8.90 -3.52
C VAL A 141 -25.52 7.58 -3.57
N LEU A 142 -26.12 7.20 -2.44
CA LEU A 142 -26.83 5.92 -2.29
C LEU A 142 -28.33 6.11 -2.51
N THR A 143 -28.91 5.22 -3.32
CA THR A 143 -30.36 5.08 -3.45
C THR A 143 -30.78 3.62 -3.54
N GLY A 144 -32.02 3.33 -3.14
CA GLY A 144 -32.60 1.99 -3.22
C GLY A 144 -32.21 1.03 -2.08
N PHE A 145 -31.47 1.50 -1.08
CA PHE A 145 -31.22 0.80 0.19
C PHE A 145 -31.59 1.75 1.35
N PRO A 146 -32.43 1.32 2.31
CA PRO A 146 -32.93 -0.04 2.56
C PRO A 146 -34.00 -0.52 1.56
N PHE A 147 -34.14 -1.84 1.46
CA PHE A 147 -35.13 -2.52 0.63
C PHE A 147 -36.52 -2.54 1.27
N LEU A 148 -37.55 -2.65 0.44
CA LEU A 148 -38.94 -2.72 0.88
C LEU A 148 -39.34 -4.08 1.44
N SER A 149 -38.65 -5.15 1.03
CA SER A 149 -38.95 -6.50 1.51
C SER A 149 -38.18 -6.77 2.79
N GLU A 150 -38.89 -7.38 3.75
CA GLU A 150 -38.33 -7.82 5.04
C GLU A 150 -38.09 -9.34 5.06
N LYS A 151 -38.01 -9.99 3.89
CA LYS A 151 -37.84 -11.46 3.81
C LYS A 151 -36.54 -11.93 4.45
N CYS A 152 -35.50 -11.10 4.40
CA CYS A 152 -34.22 -11.38 5.01
C CYS A 152 -34.02 -10.58 6.30
N MET A 153 -34.14 -9.26 6.20
CA MET A 153 -33.72 -8.31 7.22
C MET A 153 -34.77 -7.21 7.32
N THR A 154 -35.16 -6.87 8.55
CA THR A 154 -36.15 -5.80 8.77
C THR A 154 -35.59 -4.46 8.33
N VAL A 155 -36.46 -3.51 7.98
CA VAL A 155 -36.01 -2.16 7.58
C VAL A 155 -35.15 -1.51 8.66
N ALA A 156 -35.52 -1.69 9.94
CA ALA A 156 -34.75 -1.18 11.07
C ALA A 156 -33.31 -1.71 11.12
N GLN A 157 -33.11 -3.02 10.89
CA GLN A 157 -31.78 -3.63 10.85
C GLN A 157 -30.96 -3.14 9.64
N GLN A 158 -31.61 -2.88 8.51
CA GLN A 158 -30.93 -2.30 7.35
C GLN A 158 -30.50 -0.85 7.62
N MET A 159 -31.33 -0.06 8.30
CA MET A 159 -30.98 1.29 8.74
C MET A 159 -29.82 1.29 9.76
N GLU A 160 -29.81 0.34 10.70
CA GLU A 160 -28.71 0.18 11.64
C GLU A 160 -27.38 -0.10 10.92
N LYS A 161 -27.39 -0.90 9.86
CA LYS A 161 -26.21 -1.10 9.00
C LYS A 161 -25.73 0.19 8.35
N ILE A 162 -26.64 1.05 7.90
CA ILE A 162 -26.31 2.36 7.33
C ILE A 162 -25.65 3.26 8.40
N MET A 163 -26.15 3.26 9.62
CA MET A 163 -25.57 4.05 10.73
C MET A 163 -24.16 3.59 11.13
N ASN A 164 -23.89 2.30 10.98
CA ASN A 164 -22.62 1.66 11.37
C ASN A 164 -21.57 1.64 10.25
N LEU A 165 -21.84 2.29 9.12
CA LEU A 165 -20.85 2.45 8.04
C LEU A 165 -19.63 3.24 8.54
N LYS A 166 -18.43 2.84 8.08
CA LYS A 166 -17.19 3.62 8.29
C LYS A 166 -17.33 5.03 7.74
N LEU A 167 -17.91 5.14 6.55
CA LEU A 167 -18.29 6.39 5.90
C LEU A 167 -19.80 6.60 6.10
N LYS A 168 -20.17 7.18 7.25
CA LYS A 168 -21.55 7.54 7.56
C LYS A 168 -22.10 8.51 6.50
N PRO A 169 -23.41 8.51 6.23
CA PRO A 169 -24.00 9.57 5.42
C PRO A 169 -23.84 10.93 6.12
N ASP A 170 -23.50 11.96 5.34
CA ASP A 170 -23.48 13.34 5.81
C ASP A 170 -24.85 13.96 5.69
N ILE A 171 -25.52 13.74 4.55
CA ILE A 171 -26.78 14.40 4.22
C ILE A 171 -27.81 13.38 3.76
N LEU A 172 -29.01 13.57 4.27
CA LEU A 172 -30.18 12.77 3.95
C LEU A 172 -31.15 13.63 3.13
N ILE A 173 -31.51 13.15 1.95
CA ILE A 173 -32.46 13.82 1.06
C ILE A 173 -33.73 12.99 1.04
N ASN A 174 -34.87 13.58 1.41
CA ASN A 174 -36.17 12.92 1.43
C ASN A 174 -37.12 13.59 0.43
N ILE A 175 -37.47 12.87 -0.64
CA ILE A 175 -38.41 13.35 -1.64
C ILE A 175 -39.85 13.05 -1.21
N LYS A 176 -40.61 14.09 -0.90
CA LYS A 176 -42.03 14.02 -0.52
C LYS A 176 -42.88 14.24 -1.75
N CYS A 177 -43.77 13.31 -2.06
CA CYS A 177 -44.70 13.45 -3.19
C CYS A 177 -46.04 12.80 -2.82
N PRO A 178 -47.18 13.41 -3.21
CA PRO A 178 -48.52 12.84 -3.03
C PRO A 178 -48.66 11.49 -3.74
N ASP A 179 -49.39 10.54 -3.15
CA ASP A 179 -49.50 9.19 -3.72
C ASP A 179 -50.23 9.18 -5.06
N TYR A 180 -51.20 10.07 -5.23
CA TYR A 180 -51.96 10.20 -6.47
C TYR A 180 -51.04 10.51 -7.65
N GLU A 181 -50.14 11.48 -7.49
CA GLU A 181 -49.15 11.83 -8.52
C GLU A 181 -48.17 10.70 -8.79
N LEU A 182 -47.72 10.00 -7.73
CA LEU A 182 -46.83 8.85 -7.87
C LEU A 182 -47.48 7.72 -8.68
N CYS A 183 -48.74 7.38 -8.39
CA CYS A 183 -49.50 6.39 -9.15
C CYS A 183 -49.65 6.79 -10.61
N GLN A 184 -49.91 8.07 -10.89
CA GLN A 184 -49.99 8.58 -12.26
C GLN A 184 -48.65 8.51 -12.99
N ARG A 185 -47.55 8.89 -12.31
CA ARG A 185 -46.19 8.83 -12.85
C ARG A 185 -45.77 7.41 -13.16
N ILE A 186 -46.05 6.45 -12.27
CA ILE A 186 -45.71 5.04 -12.48
C ILE A 186 -46.54 4.46 -13.64
N SER A 187 -47.86 4.66 -13.65
CA SER A 187 -48.74 4.16 -14.72
C SER A 187 -48.54 4.84 -16.08
N GLY A 188 -47.96 6.03 -16.08
CA GLY A 188 -47.55 6.76 -17.28
C GLY A 188 -46.23 6.28 -17.89
N GLN A 189 -45.45 5.45 -17.18
CA GLN A 189 -44.15 5.00 -17.66
C GLN A 189 -44.26 3.93 -18.74
N ARG A 190 -43.30 3.94 -19.66
CA ARG A 190 -43.15 2.91 -20.67
C ARG A 190 -41.68 2.53 -20.81
N LEU A 191 -41.43 1.27 -21.10
CA LEU A 191 -40.09 0.70 -21.28
C LEU A 191 -39.84 0.42 -22.75
N ASN A 192 -38.69 0.83 -23.28
CA ASN A 192 -38.20 0.29 -24.54
C ASN A 192 -37.60 -1.11 -24.30
N PRO A 193 -38.14 -2.19 -24.93
CA PRO A 193 -37.69 -3.55 -24.66
C PRO A 193 -36.26 -3.82 -25.17
N VAL A 194 -35.76 -3.04 -26.13
CA VAL A 194 -34.44 -3.22 -26.72
C VAL A 194 -33.39 -2.41 -25.94
N SER A 195 -33.62 -1.12 -25.71
CA SER A 195 -32.66 -0.27 -24.98
C SER A 195 -32.76 -0.41 -23.46
N GLY A 196 -33.91 -0.88 -22.95
CA GLY A 196 -34.20 -0.91 -21.52
C GLY A 196 -34.44 0.47 -20.91
N GLU A 197 -34.58 1.51 -21.73
CA GLU A 197 -34.83 2.88 -21.29
C GLU A 197 -36.29 3.11 -20.91
N MET A 198 -36.48 3.95 -19.90
CA MET A 198 -37.79 4.29 -19.35
C MET A 198 -38.20 5.69 -19.82
N TYR A 199 -39.38 5.77 -20.41
CA TYR A 199 -39.99 6.99 -20.93
C TYR A 199 -41.17 7.40 -20.05
N GLN A 200 -41.24 8.67 -19.66
CA GLN A 200 -42.38 9.23 -18.93
C GLN A 200 -43.52 9.58 -19.91
N ARG A 201 -44.76 9.67 -19.40
CA ARG A 201 -45.94 10.04 -20.22
C ARG A 201 -45.72 11.32 -21.03
N SER A 202 -45.03 12.31 -20.47
CA SER A 202 -44.71 13.57 -21.15
C SER A 202 -43.80 13.42 -22.37
N GLN A 203 -43.05 12.33 -22.49
CA GLN A 203 -42.04 12.13 -23.55
C GLN A 203 -42.56 11.28 -24.72
N TRP A 204 -43.57 10.43 -24.49
CA TRP A 204 -44.06 9.49 -25.52
C TRP A 204 -45.52 9.73 -25.91
N ASP A 205 -46.34 10.38 -25.07
CA ASP A 205 -47.76 10.61 -25.37
C ASP A 205 -47.91 11.81 -26.33
N PRO A 206 -48.34 11.59 -27.59
CA PRO A 206 -48.44 12.65 -28.59
C PRO A 206 -49.35 13.80 -28.13
N LYS A 207 -50.41 13.50 -27.37
CA LYS A 207 -51.37 14.51 -26.89
C LYS A 207 -50.78 15.44 -25.84
N VAL A 208 -49.70 15.02 -25.18
CA VAL A 208 -49.00 15.80 -24.14
C VAL A 208 -47.81 16.52 -24.76
N THR A 209 -47.10 15.89 -25.70
CA THR A 209 -46.00 16.54 -26.44
C THR A 209 -46.49 17.69 -27.31
N ASP A 210 -47.64 17.53 -27.96
CA ASP A 210 -48.18 18.56 -28.86
C ASP A 210 -48.77 19.76 -28.10
N LYS A 211 -49.23 19.55 -26.86
CA LYS A 211 -49.66 20.64 -25.96
C LYS A 211 -48.48 21.45 -25.44
N ARG A 212 -47.41 20.79 -25.01
CA ARG A 212 -46.20 21.48 -24.53
C ARG A 212 -45.56 22.35 -25.60
N LYS A 213 -45.53 21.90 -26.85
CA LYS A 213 -45.06 22.73 -27.96
C LYS A 213 -45.93 23.97 -28.12
N LYS A 214 -47.25 23.78 -28.12
CA LYS A 214 -48.17 24.91 -28.22
C LYS A 214 -48.05 25.90 -27.05
N ASP A 215 -47.82 25.40 -25.83
CA ASP A 215 -47.62 26.25 -24.66
C ASP A 215 -46.24 26.96 -24.70
N GLN A 216 -45.21 26.35 -25.30
CA GLN A 216 -43.88 26.96 -25.52
C GLN A 216 -43.90 27.98 -26.65
N ASP A 217 -44.55 27.65 -27.78
CA ASP A 217 -44.76 28.57 -28.91
C ASP A 217 -45.59 29.80 -28.44
N GLU A 218 -46.55 29.62 -27.53
CA GLU A 218 -47.34 30.72 -26.92
C GLU A 218 -46.55 31.54 -25.87
N GLU A 219 -45.55 30.97 -25.20
CA GLU A 219 -44.65 31.70 -24.26
C GLU A 219 -43.56 32.49 -25.02
N GLU A 220 -43.03 31.95 -26.13
CA GLU A 220 -42.10 32.66 -27.03
C GLU A 220 -42.81 33.83 -27.74
N ASP A 221 -44.06 33.65 -28.19
CA ASP A 221 -44.89 34.73 -28.76
C ASP A 221 -45.24 35.84 -27.74
N GLU A 222 -45.22 35.56 -26.43
CA GLU A 222 -45.48 36.56 -25.36
C GLU A 222 -44.21 37.31 -24.89
N GLU A 223 -43.00 36.73 -25.08
CA GLU A 223 -41.73 37.41 -24.80
C GLU A 223 -41.18 38.23 -26.00
N GLU A 224 -41.62 37.94 -27.23
CA GLU A 224 -41.30 38.75 -28.42
C GLU A 224 -42.00 40.13 -28.47
N ASP A 225 -42.99 40.40 -27.60
CA ASP A 225 -43.73 41.68 -27.57
C ASP A 225 -43.03 42.80 -26.74
N GLU A 226 -41.86 42.56 -26.11
CA GLU A 226 -41.11 43.61 -25.37
C GLU A 226 -39.68 43.92 -25.84
N ASP A 227 -39.07 43.17 -26.77
CA ASP A 227 -37.70 43.46 -27.24
C ASP A 227 -37.57 43.40 -28.79
N GLU A 228 -38.02 44.46 -29.48
CA GLU A 228 -37.53 44.78 -30.82
C GLU A 228 -36.09 45.30 -30.70
N ASP A 229 -35.10 44.40 -30.84
CA ASP A 229 -33.76 44.60 -31.41
C ASP A 229 -32.72 43.73 -30.67
N GLU A 230 -32.46 42.52 -31.16
CA GLU A 230 -31.12 41.91 -31.18
C GLU A 230 -31.14 40.65 -32.08
N GLU A 231 -30.90 40.86 -33.39
CA GLU A 231 -30.46 39.79 -34.29
C GLU A 231 -29.05 39.36 -33.86
N GLU A 232 -28.84 38.11 -33.42
CA GLU A 232 -27.56 37.39 -33.63
C GLU A 232 -27.67 35.87 -33.35
N GLU A 233 -27.54 35.10 -34.44
CA GLU A 233 -27.04 33.72 -34.58
C GLU A 233 -27.50 32.64 -33.57
N GLU A 234 -28.68 32.04 -33.84
CA GLU A 234 -28.91 30.64 -33.49
C GLU A 234 -28.57 29.74 -34.69
N GLU A 235 -27.45 29.01 -34.60
CA GLU A 235 -27.19 27.87 -35.47
C GLU A 235 -28.25 26.78 -35.19
N GLU A 236 -29.29 26.77 -36.01
CA GLU A 236 -30.28 25.69 -36.05
C GLU A 236 -29.58 24.34 -36.29
N GLU A 237 -29.62 23.46 -35.28
CA GLU A 237 -29.59 22.02 -35.53
C GLU A 237 -30.88 21.66 -36.30
N GLU A 238 -30.87 21.80 -37.62
CA GLU A 238 -31.87 21.17 -38.48
C GLU A 238 -31.74 19.64 -38.33
N GLU A 239 -32.44 19.07 -37.35
CA GLU A 239 -32.62 17.63 -37.19
C GLU A 239 -33.46 17.14 -38.39
N THR A 240 -32.77 16.74 -39.47
CA THR A 240 -33.34 16.23 -40.72
C THR A 240 -34.58 15.34 -40.47
N GLY A 241 -35.66 15.59 -41.21
CA GLY A 241 -36.98 14.94 -41.02
C GLY A 241 -37.00 13.41 -41.07
N GLU A 242 -35.90 12.76 -41.44
CA GLU A 242 -35.69 11.30 -41.34
C GLU A 242 -35.37 10.81 -39.91
N GLY A 243 -34.70 11.61 -39.08
CA GLY A 243 -34.44 11.29 -37.67
C GLY A 243 -35.72 11.33 -36.82
N ARG A 244 -36.58 12.32 -37.09
CA ARG A 244 -37.88 12.52 -36.45
C ARG A 244 -38.85 11.35 -36.68
N ARG A 245 -38.90 10.81 -37.91
CA ARG A 245 -39.71 9.62 -38.24
C ARG A 245 -39.23 8.37 -37.52
N LYS A 246 -37.91 8.15 -37.44
CA LYS A 246 -37.33 7.01 -36.70
C LYS A 246 -37.62 7.07 -35.20
N LYS A 247 -37.57 8.27 -34.58
CA LYS A 247 -37.88 8.48 -33.15
C LYS A 247 -39.37 8.22 -32.85
N LEU A 248 -40.27 8.66 -33.74
CA LEU A 248 -41.72 8.45 -33.60
C LEU A 248 -42.14 6.98 -33.87
N GLU A 249 -41.53 6.32 -34.86
CA GLU A 249 -41.72 4.89 -35.12
C GLU A 249 -41.22 4.01 -33.96
N SER A 250 -40.17 4.43 -33.25
CA SER A 250 -39.67 3.77 -32.05
C SER A 250 -40.65 3.78 -30.87
N PHE A 251 -41.57 4.75 -30.77
CA PHE A 251 -42.50 4.83 -29.64
C PHE A 251 -43.63 3.79 -29.68
N HIS A 252 -43.95 3.23 -30.86
CA HIS A 252 -44.92 2.13 -30.98
C HIS A 252 -44.43 0.81 -30.39
N GLN A 253 -43.13 0.67 -30.15
CA GLN A 253 -42.51 -0.54 -29.58
C GLN A 253 -42.37 -0.48 -28.05
N LEU A 254 -42.81 0.63 -27.43
CA LEU A 254 -42.74 0.79 -25.99
C LEU A 254 -43.75 -0.12 -25.27
N VAL A 255 -43.27 -0.81 -24.23
CA VAL A 255 -44.03 -1.80 -23.47
C VAL A 255 -44.41 -1.23 -22.10
N HIS A 256 -45.61 -1.60 -21.63
CA HIS A 256 -46.06 -1.33 -20.27
C HIS A 256 -45.78 -2.55 -19.38
N ARG A 257 -45.05 -2.37 -18.29
CA ARG A 257 -44.71 -3.50 -17.41
C ARG A 257 -45.88 -3.83 -16.48
N PRO A 258 -46.02 -5.09 -16.04
CA PRO A 258 -47.06 -5.45 -15.07
C PRO A 258 -47.00 -4.65 -13.77
N GLU A 259 -45.81 -4.27 -13.33
CA GLU A 259 -45.59 -3.47 -12.13
C GLU A 259 -45.99 -2.00 -12.27
N ASP A 260 -46.16 -1.52 -13.50
CA ASP A 260 -46.53 -0.13 -13.80
C ASP A 260 -48.06 0.06 -13.83
N PHE A 261 -48.86 -1.02 -13.86
CA PHE A 261 -50.32 -0.92 -13.75
C PHE A 261 -50.75 -0.20 -12.47
N LEU A 262 -51.78 0.64 -12.58
CA LEU A 262 -52.23 1.53 -11.50
C LEU A 262 -52.49 0.76 -10.21
N GLU A 263 -53.17 -0.38 -10.28
CA GLU A 263 -53.49 -1.20 -9.11
C GLU A 263 -52.24 -1.77 -8.43
N ASN A 264 -51.20 -2.09 -9.21
CA ASN A 264 -49.94 -2.62 -8.68
C ASN A 264 -49.05 -1.49 -8.15
N ALA A 265 -49.08 -0.31 -8.77
CA ALA A 265 -48.42 0.89 -8.29
C ALA A 265 -48.99 1.33 -6.93
N GLU A 266 -50.32 1.36 -6.79
CA GLU A 266 -51.01 1.67 -5.53
C GLU A 266 -50.62 0.69 -4.42
N LYS A 267 -50.66 -0.61 -4.70
CA LYS A 267 -50.21 -1.64 -3.75
C LYS A 267 -48.76 -1.43 -3.32
N ARG A 268 -47.86 -1.11 -4.25
CA ARG A 268 -46.44 -0.89 -3.97
C ARG A 268 -46.20 0.34 -3.10
N ILE A 269 -46.96 1.41 -3.33
CA ILE A 269 -46.93 2.61 -2.48
C ILE A 269 -47.53 2.32 -1.10
N GLY A 270 -48.60 1.52 -1.02
CA GLY A 270 -49.17 1.05 0.24
C GLY A 270 -48.15 0.28 1.09
N ILE A 271 -47.48 -0.72 0.49
CA ILE A 271 -46.42 -1.48 1.16
C ILE A 271 -45.30 -0.57 1.68
N TYR A 272 -44.90 0.45 0.91
CA TYR A 272 -43.91 1.43 1.37
C TYR A 272 -44.38 2.19 2.61
N LYS A 273 -45.64 2.60 2.67
CA LYS A 273 -46.20 3.28 3.85
C LYS A 273 -46.23 2.38 5.07
N ASP A 274 -46.64 1.14 4.89
CA ASP A 274 -46.84 0.20 6.00
C ASP A 274 -45.51 -0.27 6.61
N ILE A 275 -44.48 -0.46 5.77
CA ILE A 275 -43.21 -1.07 6.19
C ILE A 275 -42.10 -0.03 6.36
N MET A 276 -41.93 0.88 5.39
CA MET A 276 -40.75 1.76 5.32
C MET A 276 -40.94 3.10 6.03
N LEU A 277 -42.15 3.66 5.98
CA LEU A 277 -42.39 5.06 6.39
C LEU A 277 -42.07 5.29 7.87
N HIS A 278 -42.59 4.46 8.77
CA HIS A 278 -42.36 4.64 10.21
C HIS A 278 -40.88 4.48 10.60
N PRO A 279 -40.16 3.40 10.22
CA PRO A 279 -38.72 3.30 10.48
C PRO A 279 -37.90 4.43 9.85
N LEU A 280 -38.31 4.91 8.67
CA LEU A 280 -37.64 6.03 8.02
C LEU A 280 -37.85 7.33 8.79
N GLU A 281 -39.07 7.66 9.21
CA GLU A 281 -39.33 8.87 10.02
C GLU A 281 -38.55 8.84 11.33
N GLU A 282 -38.52 7.70 12.02
CA GLU A 282 -37.69 7.50 13.20
C GLU A 282 -36.21 7.76 12.87
N PHE A 283 -35.70 7.19 11.78
CA PHE A 283 -34.32 7.43 11.32
C PHE A 283 -34.02 8.91 11.05
N LEU A 284 -34.92 9.61 10.35
CA LEU A 284 -34.75 11.02 9.99
C LEU A 284 -34.80 11.95 11.22
N THR A 285 -35.62 11.64 12.23
CA THR A 285 -35.73 12.45 13.45
C THR A 285 -34.48 12.42 14.34
N HIS A 286 -33.70 11.34 14.28
CA HIS A 286 -32.44 11.22 15.01
C HIS A 286 -31.26 11.91 14.30
N HIS A 287 -31.42 12.26 13.02
CA HIS A 287 -30.39 12.94 12.25
C HIS A 287 -30.38 14.45 12.52
N ASP A 288 -29.21 15.09 12.40
CA ASP A 288 -29.13 16.55 12.50
C ASP A 288 -29.94 17.19 11.35
N CYS A 289 -30.88 18.05 11.72
CA CYS A 289 -31.81 18.71 10.81
C CYS A 289 -31.11 19.66 9.83
N ARG A 290 -29.88 20.12 10.15
CA ARG A 290 -29.07 20.93 9.22
C ARG A 290 -28.74 20.18 7.95
N TYR A 291 -28.54 18.87 8.06
CA TYR A 291 -28.15 17.98 6.97
C TYR A 291 -29.32 17.09 6.49
N LEU A 292 -30.56 17.45 6.86
CA LEU A 292 -31.78 16.85 6.33
C LEU A 292 -32.41 17.81 5.32
N ILE A 293 -32.54 17.34 4.07
CA ILE A 293 -33.15 18.09 2.98
C ILE A 293 -34.45 17.39 2.59
N GLU A 294 -35.57 18.04 2.88
CA GLU A 294 -36.88 17.60 2.41
C GLU A 294 -37.27 18.43 1.19
N VAL A 295 -37.61 17.75 0.08
CA VAL A 295 -37.97 18.41 -1.18
C VAL A 295 -39.30 17.89 -1.67
N ASP A 296 -40.07 18.80 -2.27
CA ASP A 296 -41.29 18.44 -2.97
C ASP A 296 -40.96 17.80 -4.32
N GLY A 297 -41.34 16.53 -4.46
CA GLY A 297 -41.14 15.76 -5.68
C GLY A 297 -42.21 15.99 -6.75
N SER A 298 -43.23 16.83 -6.51
CA SER A 298 -44.31 17.13 -7.48
C SER A 298 -43.82 17.88 -8.73
N GLN A 299 -42.72 18.63 -8.60
CA GLN A 299 -42.11 19.47 -9.65
C GLN A 299 -41.36 18.66 -10.71
N GLN A 300 -40.80 19.32 -11.74
CA GLN A 300 -39.98 18.67 -12.75
C GLN A 300 -38.65 18.20 -12.17
N ALA A 301 -38.02 17.22 -12.83
CA ALA A 301 -36.79 16.61 -12.31
C ALA A 301 -35.58 17.55 -12.31
N ASP A 302 -35.61 18.60 -13.11
CA ASP A 302 -34.58 19.66 -13.15
C ASP A 302 -34.77 20.64 -11.99
N ASP A 303 -36.00 21.14 -11.77
CA ASP A 303 -36.32 22.03 -10.64
C ASP A 303 -35.99 21.41 -9.28
N VAL A 304 -36.37 20.13 -9.09
CA VAL A 304 -36.04 19.37 -7.87
C VAL A 304 -34.53 19.24 -7.70
N PHE A 305 -33.80 19.05 -8.80
CA PHE A 305 -32.34 18.98 -8.76
C PHE A 305 -31.72 20.32 -8.38
N GLU A 306 -32.13 21.42 -9.01
CA GLU A 306 -31.63 22.77 -8.71
C GLU A 306 -31.95 23.18 -7.27
N ALA A 307 -33.15 22.87 -6.77
CA ALA A 307 -33.52 23.15 -5.38
C ALA A 307 -32.64 22.39 -4.37
N VAL A 308 -32.34 21.12 -4.64
CA VAL A 308 -31.42 20.34 -3.80
C VAL A 308 -30.00 20.88 -3.96
N ALA A 309 -29.58 21.15 -5.19
CA ALA A 309 -28.23 21.56 -5.52
C ALA A 309 -27.86 22.89 -4.87
N GLY A 310 -28.71 23.91 -5.01
CA GLY A 310 -28.49 25.21 -4.38
C GLY A 310 -28.41 25.11 -2.85
N ARG A 311 -29.17 24.19 -2.24
CA ARG A 311 -29.07 23.94 -0.80
C ARG A 311 -27.77 23.24 -0.41
N LEU A 312 -27.32 22.25 -1.18
CA LEU A 312 -26.04 21.57 -0.97
C LEU A 312 -24.86 22.54 -1.14
N GLU A 313 -24.91 23.44 -2.12
CA GLU A 313 -23.88 24.46 -2.35
C GLU A 313 -23.77 25.46 -1.19
N SER A 314 -24.90 25.78 -0.53
CA SER A 314 -24.88 26.63 0.67
C SER A 314 -24.24 25.98 1.91
N MET A 315 -24.03 24.66 1.89
CA MET A 315 -23.51 23.88 3.03
C MET A 315 -21.99 23.65 2.98
N ASP A 316 -21.27 24.32 2.07
CA ASP A 316 -19.81 24.19 1.88
C ASP A 316 -19.35 22.74 1.68
N ILE A 317 -20.16 21.97 0.94
CA ILE A 317 -19.89 20.57 0.63
C ILE A 317 -18.82 20.51 -0.44
N GLN A 318 -17.72 19.82 -0.15
CA GLN A 318 -16.61 19.69 -1.09
C GLN A 318 -16.92 18.66 -2.17
N ASN A 319 -16.67 19.04 -3.42
CA ASN A 319 -16.64 18.09 -4.53
C ASN A 319 -15.40 17.20 -4.43
N ALA A 320 -15.52 15.95 -4.89
CA ALA A 320 -14.36 15.10 -5.00
C ALA A 320 -13.39 15.64 -6.06
N ALA A 321 -12.13 15.83 -5.67
CA ALA A 321 -11.10 16.33 -6.55
C ALA A 321 -10.90 15.36 -7.73
N PRO A 322 -11.12 15.80 -8.99
CA PRO A 322 -10.96 14.96 -10.15
C PRO A 322 -9.48 14.68 -10.42
N ILE A 323 -9.22 13.51 -11.02
CA ILE A 323 -7.89 13.08 -11.45
C ILE A 323 -7.88 13.19 -12.97
N ILE A 324 -7.06 14.09 -13.52
CA ILE A 324 -7.05 14.39 -14.95
C ILE A 324 -5.81 13.74 -15.57
N ARG A 325 -6.01 12.95 -16.64
CA ARG A 325 -4.90 12.36 -17.40
C ARG A 325 -4.27 13.40 -18.32
N LEU A 326 -3.00 13.70 -18.12
CA LEU A 326 -2.21 14.67 -18.87
C LEU A 326 -1.61 14.07 -20.15
N GLN A 327 -2.43 13.36 -20.93
CA GLN A 327 -2.01 12.89 -22.24
C GLN A 327 -1.91 14.10 -23.19
N SER A 328 -0.75 14.28 -23.82
CA SER A 328 -0.59 15.14 -24.99
C SER A 328 -1.07 14.36 -26.21
N GLU A 329 -1.97 14.95 -26.99
CA GLU A 329 -2.24 14.48 -28.34
C GLU A 329 -0.94 14.61 -29.14
N GLU A 330 -0.36 13.47 -29.50
CA GLU A 330 0.67 13.31 -30.52
C GLU A 330 1.84 14.32 -30.48
N GLU A 331 2.85 14.11 -29.63
CA GLU A 331 4.25 14.35 -30.05
C GLU A 331 5.26 13.85 -29.01
N MET A 332 6.29 13.17 -29.53
CA MET A 332 7.34 12.45 -28.81
C MET A 332 7.85 13.16 -27.55
N LEU A 333 7.53 12.57 -26.39
CA LEU A 333 8.14 12.88 -25.09
C LEU A 333 9.31 11.94 -24.78
N GLU A 334 9.56 10.93 -25.61
CA GLU A 334 10.69 10.03 -25.46
C GLU A 334 12.01 10.77 -25.72
N GLY A 335 12.93 10.70 -24.76
CA GLY A 335 14.29 11.26 -24.88
C GLY A 335 14.46 12.72 -24.46
N LYS A 336 13.39 13.42 -24.04
CA LYS A 336 13.51 14.80 -23.50
C LYS A 336 14.05 14.78 -22.07
N GLU A 337 14.87 15.79 -21.74
CA GLU A 337 15.36 15.99 -20.37
C GLU A 337 14.18 16.28 -19.41
N ASN A 338 14.34 15.92 -18.14
CA ASN A 338 13.30 15.98 -17.11
C ASN A 338 12.59 17.34 -17.04
N ASP A 339 13.32 18.43 -17.26
CA ASP A 339 12.77 19.77 -17.18
C ASP A 339 11.88 20.16 -18.36
N GLU A 340 12.22 19.69 -19.56
CA GLU A 340 11.42 19.91 -20.77
C GLU A 340 10.13 19.11 -20.73
N LEU A 341 10.22 17.87 -20.23
CA LEU A 341 9.06 17.01 -20.00
C LEU A 341 8.00 17.68 -19.12
N PHE A 342 8.41 18.16 -17.95
CA PHE A 342 7.47 18.82 -17.03
C PHE A 342 6.96 20.16 -17.57
N ARG A 343 7.71 20.86 -18.41
CA ARG A 343 7.20 22.07 -19.10
C ARG A 343 6.07 21.72 -20.07
N ALA A 344 6.23 20.67 -20.86
CA ALA A 344 5.19 20.19 -21.77
C ALA A 344 3.93 19.75 -21.00
N LEU A 345 4.10 18.88 -20.00
CA LEU A 345 2.99 18.38 -19.17
C LEU A 345 2.27 19.51 -18.41
N SER A 346 3.00 20.55 -17.97
CA SER A 346 2.40 21.67 -17.24
C SER A 346 1.40 22.49 -18.06
N SER A 347 1.47 22.39 -19.39
CA SER A 347 0.61 23.11 -20.34
C SER A 347 -0.52 22.24 -20.91
N CYS A 348 -0.56 20.95 -20.56
CA CYS A 348 -1.58 20.02 -21.05
C CYS A 348 -2.89 20.15 -20.26
N LYS A 349 -4.04 20.14 -20.95
CA LYS A 349 -5.39 20.10 -20.37
C LYS A 349 -5.57 21.07 -19.19
N LEU A 350 -5.33 22.36 -19.47
CA LEU A 350 -5.41 23.41 -18.46
C LEU A 350 -6.85 23.60 -17.97
N ILE A 351 -7.03 23.74 -16.65
CA ILE A 351 -8.34 24.06 -16.06
C ILE A 351 -8.79 25.47 -16.44
N ALA A 352 -7.85 26.41 -16.51
CA ALA A 352 -8.11 27.81 -16.84
C ALA A 352 -6.96 28.41 -17.65
N PRO A 353 -7.22 29.49 -18.43
CA PRO A 353 -6.17 30.22 -19.13
C PRO A 353 -5.07 30.66 -18.14
N ARG A 354 -3.82 30.32 -18.44
CA ARG A 354 -2.61 30.56 -17.61
C ARG A 354 -2.47 29.70 -16.35
N TYR A 355 -3.39 28.80 -16.05
CA TYR A 355 -3.15 27.79 -15.02
C TYR A 355 -2.01 26.89 -15.48
N ARG A 356 -1.08 26.54 -14.59
CA ARG A 356 0.01 25.60 -14.90
C ARG A 356 0.10 24.58 -13.79
N TRP A 357 0.18 23.31 -14.17
CA TRP A 357 0.37 22.24 -13.20
C TRP A 357 1.74 22.35 -12.55
N ARG A 358 1.80 22.18 -11.22
CA ARG A 358 3.05 22.17 -10.47
C ARG A 358 3.66 20.78 -10.39
N ARG A 359 4.97 20.71 -10.15
CA ARG A 359 5.65 19.45 -9.90
C ARG A 359 5.31 18.93 -8.50
N SER A 360 4.97 17.65 -8.39
CA SER A 360 4.78 17.02 -7.08
C SER A 360 6.12 16.84 -6.36
N ARG A 361 6.06 16.56 -5.04
CA ARG A 361 7.23 16.26 -4.20
C ARG A 361 7.99 15.00 -4.63
N TRP A 362 7.33 14.11 -5.37
CA TRP A 362 7.91 12.88 -5.88
C TRP A 362 8.62 13.06 -7.23
N GLY A 363 8.45 14.22 -7.89
CA GLY A 363 9.04 14.47 -9.20
C GLY A 363 8.60 13.42 -10.23
N GLN A 364 9.57 12.66 -10.76
CA GLN A 364 9.30 11.56 -11.68
C GLN A 364 9.12 10.20 -10.99
N VAL A 365 9.39 10.09 -9.69
CA VAL A 365 9.25 8.81 -8.99
C VAL A 365 7.78 8.48 -8.83
N CYS A 366 7.40 7.26 -9.20
CA CYS A 366 6.03 6.79 -9.07
C CYS A 366 5.65 6.63 -7.58
N PRO A 367 4.69 7.41 -7.02
CA PRO A 367 4.30 7.31 -5.62
C PRO A 367 3.67 5.95 -5.27
N VAL A 368 3.01 5.29 -6.22
CA VAL A 368 2.39 3.97 -6.03
C VAL A 368 3.46 2.89 -5.87
N ALA A 369 4.45 2.86 -6.76
CA ALA A 369 5.59 1.94 -6.66
C ALA A 369 6.39 2.19 -5.37
N LEU A 370 6.55 3.47 -5.01
CA LEU A 370 7.26 3.86 -3.79
C LEU A 370 6.57 3.33 -2.53
N LYS A 371 5.22 3.27 -2.52
CA LYS A 371 4.45 2.68 -1.42
C LYS A 371 4.68 1.17 -1.31
N GLU A 372 4.89 0.50 -2.43
CA GLU A 372 5.24 -0.92 -2.46
C GLU A 372 6.70 -1.16 -2.05
N GLY A 373 7.52 -0.11 -2.07
CA GLY A 373 8.94 -0.12 -1.69
C GLY A 373 9.87 -0.23 -2.89
N GLU A 374 9.42 0.13 -4.08
CA GLU A 374 10.22 0.15 -5.30
C GLU A 374 10.42 1.58 -5.77
N ILE A 375 11.63 1.89 -6.22
CA ILE A 375 11.97 3.19 -6.80
C ILE A 375 11.90 3.01 -8.31
N LEU A 376 10.71 3.23 -8.87
CA LEU A 376 10.49 3.19 -10.31
C LEU A 376 10.25 4.61 -10.82
N MET A 377 10.93 4.93 -11.93
CA MET A 377 10.70 6.16 -12.66
C MET A 377 9.38 6.04 -13.43
N GLY A 378 8.57 7.09 -13.37
CA GLY A 378 7.30 7.17 -14.07
C GLY A 378 7.48 7.37 -15.57
N ASN A 379 6.56 6.82 -16.35
CA ASN A 379 6.44 7.10 -17.77
C ASN A 379 5.50 8.32 -17.97
N PRO A 380 5.92 9.34 -18.75
CA PRO A 380 5.09 10.50 -19.10
C PRO A 380 3.70 10.15 -19.66
N GLU A 381 3.54 9.03 -20.35
CA GLU A 381 2.25 8.57 -20.88
C GLU A 381 1.20 8.33 -19.79
N PHE A 382 1.65 7.96 -18.60
CA PHE A 382 0.81 7.72 -17.42
C PHE A 382 0.81 8.92 -16.46
N ALA A 383 1.14 10.12 -16.95
CA ALA A 383 1.09 11.34 -16.16
C ALA A 383 -0.35 11.74 -15.84
N VAL A 384 -0.57 12.09 -14.57
CA VAL A 384 -1.87 12.58 -14.07
C VAL A 384 -1.67 13.86 -13.29
N SER A 385 -2.68 14.73 -13.33
CA SER A 385 -2.79 15.83 -12.39
C SER A 385 -3.82 15.55 -11.31
N PHE A 386 -3.49 15.98 -10.10
CA PHE A 386 -4.34 15.90 -8.93
C PHE A 386 -3.98 17.03 -7.96
N LEU A 387 -4.98 17.76 -7.45
CA LEU A 387 -4.82 18.91 -6.55
C LEU A 387 -3.74 19.92 -7.01
N GLY A 388 -3.73 20.22 -8.31
CA GLY A 388 -2.80 21.18 -8.92
C GLY A 388 -1.36 20.68 -9.11
N LYS A 389 -1.08 19.41 -8.82
CA LYS A 389 0.24 18.79 -8.95
C LYS A 389 0.25 17.68 -9.99
N MET A 390 1.40 17.51 -10.66
CA MET A 390 1.67 16.45 -11.62
C MET A 390 2.32 15.26 -10.93
N TYR A 391 1.79 14.08 -11.20
CA TYR A 391 2.32 12.80 -10.77
C TYR A 391 2.61 11.95 -12.01
N VAL A 392 3.81 11.38 -12.07
CA VAL A 392 4.21 10.50 -13.18
C VAL A 392 4.23 9.07 -12.65
N LEU A 393 3.47 8.19 -13.30
CA LEU A 393 3.28 6.81 -12.84
C LEU A 393 4.05 5.82 -13.72
N SER A 394 4.52 4.73 -13.15
CA SER A 394 5.41 3.79 -13.83
C SER A 394 4.71 2.83 -14.79
N SER A 395 3.44 2.51 -14.54
CA SER A 395 2.68 1.51 -15.31
C SER A 395 1.19 1.84 -15.35
N GLU A 396 0.47 1.19 -16.27
CA GLU A 396 -0.99 1.27 -16.34
C GLU A 396 -1.66 0.74 -15.05
N GLU A 397 -1.07 -0.25 -14.39
CA GLU A 397 -1.55 -0.75 -13.10
C GLU A 397 -1.42 0.30 -11.99
N ALA A 398 -0.29 1.01 -11.96
CA ALA A 398 -0.07 2.12 -11.02
C ALA A 398 -1.06 3.26 -11.29
N LEU A 399 -1.34 3.54 -12.57
CA LEU A 399 -2.36 4.50 -13.00
C LEU A 399 -3.75 4.11 -12.50
N LYS A 400 -4.17 2.86 -12.71
CA LYS A 400 -5.46 2.35 -12.22
C LYS A 400 -5.54 2.50 -10.70
N LYS A 401 -4.53 2.05 -9.95
CA LYS A 401 -4.49 2.18 -8.48
C LYS A 401 -4.59 3.64 -8.01
N PHE A 402 -3.87 4.55 -8.64
CA PHE A 402 -3.87 5.97 -8.26
C PHE A 402 -5.19 6.67 -8.59
N VAL A 403 -5.76 6.38 -9.77
CA VAL A 403 -7.07 6.91 -10.20
C VAL A 403 -8.19 6.40 -9.32
N LEU A 404 -8.11 5.14 -8.85
CA LEU A 404 -9.07 4.56 -7.92
C LEU A 404 -9.05 5.30 -6.58
N ASN A 405 -7.88 5.49 -5.97
CA ASN A 405 -7.77 6.25 -4.74
C ASN A 405 -6.34 6.81 -4.53
N PRO A 406 -6.14 8.13 -4.64
CA PRO A 406 -4.83 8.75 -4.45
C PRO A 406 -4.44 8.90 -2.97
N ARG A 407 -5.41 8.93 -2.04
CA ARG A 407 -5.21 9.25 -0.61
C ARG A 407 -4.16 8.35 0.09
N PRO A 408 -4.13 7.01 -0.09
CA PRO A 408 -3.16 6.13 0.58
C PRO A 408 -1.68 6.39 0.20
N TYR A 409 -1.46 7.00 -0.96
CA TYR A 409 -0.13 7.30 -1.49
C TYR A 409 0.36 8.69 -1.08
N LEU A 410 -0.57 9.61 -0.80
CA LEU A 410 -0.27 11.00 -0.48
C LEU A 410 -0.35 11.29 1.04
N LEU A 411 -1.08 10.48 1.80
CA LEU A 411 -1.22 10.62 3.25
C LEU A 411 -0.09 9.93 4.05
N PRO A 412 0.28 10.48 5.22
CA PRO A 412 1.19 9.84 6.16
C PRO A 412 0.74 8.43 6.61
N PRO A 413 1.66 7.46 6.77
CA PRO A 413 3.08 7.55 6.45
C PRO A 413 3.27 7.56 4.93
N MET A 414 3.84 8.67 4.46
CA MET A 414 4.09 8.89 3.05
C MET A 414 5.12 7.84 2.59
N PRO A 415 4.95 7.28 1.39
CA PRO A 415 5.94 6.38 0.84
C PRO A 415 7.27 7.13 0.77
N SER A 416 8.27 6.57 1.45
CA SER A 416 9.64 7.07 1.44
C SER A 416 10.50 6.09 0.67
N SER A 417 11.50 6.61 -0.04
CA SER A 417 12.47 5.77 -0.75
C SER A 417 13.11 4.81 0.25
N PRO A 418 13.02 3.49 0.05
CA PRO A 418 13.73 2.55 0.90
C PRO A 418 15.22 2.84 0.80
N CYS A 419 15.93 2.90 1.93
CA CYS A 419 17.37 3.01 1.89
C CYS A 419 17.94 1.70 1.34
N LYS A 420 18.56 1.73 0.16
CA LYS A 420 19.35 0.61 -0.39
C LYS A 420 20.78 1.11 -0.51
N VAL A 421 21.56 0.91 0.55
CA VAL A 421 22.86 1.55 0.68
C VAL A 421 23.95 0.52 0.90
N PHE A 422 25.04 0.63 0.16
CA PHE A 422 26.28 -0.08 0.48
C PHE A 422 27.27 0.90 1.12
N VAL A 423 27.91 0.49 2.21
CA VAL A 423 28.91 1.30 2.91
C VAL A 423 30.28 0.61 2.87
N PHE A 424 31.27 1.34 2.38
CA PHE A 424 32.64 0.87 2.14
C PHE A 424 33.68 1.77 2.76
N GLY A 425 34.90 1.23 2.90
CA GLY A 425 36.04 1.95 3.42
C GLY A 425 37.07 1.03 4.06
N PRO A 426 38.12 1.59 4.68
CA PRO A 426 39.13 0.84 5.44
C PRO A 426 38.65 0.48 6.86
N PRO A 427 39.22 -0.54 7.53
CA PRO A 427 38.81 -0.94 8.89
C PRO A 427 38.98 0.23 9.87
N PHE A 428 38.16 0.29 10.92
CA PHE A 428 38.16 1.38 11.92
C PHE A 428 37.77 2.79 11.43
N SER A 429 37.30 2.94 10.18
CA SER A 429 36.79 4.23 9.67
C SER A 429 35.41 4.63 10.22
N GLY A 430 34.74 3.75 10.98
CA GLY A 430 33.41 4.00 11.54
C GLY A 430 32.24 3.55 10.66
N ARG A 431 32.52 2.69 9.66
CA ARG A 431 31.52 2.15 8.71
C ARG A 431 30.31 1.55 9.38
N THR A 432 30.51 0.59 10.28
CA THR A 432 29.41 -0.07 11.01
C THR A 432 28.57 0.92 11.81
N THR A 433 29.19 1.95 12.40
CA THR A 433 28.48 3.03 13.08
C THR A 433 27.60 3.82 12.11
N ILE A 434 28.14 4.17 10.93
CA ILE A 434 27.39 4.85 9.87
C ILE A 434 26.27 3.97 9.32
N CYS A 435 26.50 2.67 9.12
CA CYS A 435 25.47 1.71 8.72
C CYS A 435 24.29 1.71 9.70
N ASN A 436 24.59 1.63 11.00
CA ASN A 436 23.58 1.66 12.05
C ASN A 436 22.83 3.00 12.11
N LEU A 437 23.52 4.13 11.93
CA LEU A 437 22.90 5.46 11.90
C LEU A 437 21.98 5.65 10.68
N ILE A 438 22.41 5.20 9.50
CA ILE A 438 21.60 5.24 8.27
C ILE A 438 20.36 4.35 8.45
N ALA A 439 20.55 3.10 8.93
CA ALA A 439 19.45 2.19 9.16
C ALA A 439 18.45 2.74 10.19
N HIS A 440 18.92 3.40 11.25
CA HIS A 440 18.04 4.04 12.23
C HIS A 440 17.22 5.20 11.63
N ASN A 441 17.86 6.12 10.91
CA ASN A 441 17.18 7.29 10.32
C ASN A 441 16.18 6.91 9.22
N TYR A 442 16.53 5.96 8.36
CA TYR A 442 15.70 5.53 7.24
C TYR A 442 14.82 4.31 7.56
N LYS A 443 14.75 3.91 8.83
CA LYS A 443 14.01 2.72 9.30
C LYS A 443 14.37 1.44 8.51
N GLY A 444 15.64 1.33 8.11
CA GLY A 444 16.21 0.18 7.40
C GLY A 444 16.76 -0.89 8.35
N THR A 445 17.21 -2.01 7.79
CA THR A 445 17.95 -3.06 8.50
C THR A 445 19.41 -3.07 8.07
N VAL A 446 20.32 -3.32 9.01
CA VAL A 446 21.73 -3.52 8.65
C VAL A 446 21.94 -4.99 8.35
N LEU A 447 22.47 -5.27 7.16
CA LEU A 447 22.88 -6.59 6.72
C LEU A 447 24.40 -6.67 6.82
N ASP A 448 24.86 -7.49 7.77
CA ASP A 448 26.27 -7.77 7.99
C ASP A 448 26.64 -9.03 7.21
N MET A 449 27.42 -8.87 6.13
CA MET A 449 27.74 -9.99 5.25
C MET A 449 28.57 -11.06 5.94
N ASP A 450 29.45 -10.70 6.86
CA ASP A 450 30.29 -11.67 7.57
C ASP A 450 29.42 -12.60 8.42
N LYS A 451 28.42 -12.03 9.12
CA LYS A 451 27.44 -12.82 9.89
C LYS A 451 26.58 -13.71 9.00
N LEU A 452 26.09 -13.19 7.88
CA LEU A 452 25.24 -13.95 6.95
C LEU A 452 25.99 -15.15 6.34
N ILE A 453 27.26 -14.96 6.00
CA ILE A 453 28.09 -16.04 5.45
C ILE A 453 28.43 -17.06 6.54
N GLN A 454 28.71 -16.62 7.77
CA GLN A 454 28.95 -17.54 8.88
C GLN A 454 27.72 -18.42 9.14
N GLN A 455 26.53 -17.84 9.19
CA GLN A 455 25.27 -18.60 9.30
C GLN A 455 25.09 -19.58 8.14
N TYR A 456 25.40 -19.15 6.90
CA TYR A 456 25.34 -20.02 5.74
C TYR A 456 26.33 -21.19 5.86
N LYS A 457 27.58 -20.95 6.26
CA LYS A 457 28.60 -21.99 6.49
C LYS A 457 28.14 -22.99 7.56
N GLU A 458 27.60 -22.51 8.68
CA GLU A 458 27.07 -23.35 9.75
C GLU A 458 25.88 -24.20 9.28
N SER A 459 24.96 -23.62 8.50
CA SER A 459 23.82 -24.35 7.93
C SER A 459 24.27 -25.42 6.93
N LYS A 460 25.25 -25.11 6.08
CA LYS A 460 25.81 -26.08 5.13
C LYS A 460 26.51 -27.22 5.87
N LYS A 461 27.24 -26.92 6.95
CA LYS A 461 27.88 -27.91 7.80
C LYS A 461 26.88 -28.87 8.44
N LYS A 462 25.75 -28.35 8.95
CA LYS A 462 24.65 -29.19 9.48
C LYS A 462 24.03 -30.07 8.40
N ASN A 463 23.76 -29.52 7.21
CA ASN A 463 23.20 -30.29 6.11
C ASN A 463 24.18 -31.35 5.60
N THR A 464 25.49 -31.09 5.58
CA THR A 464 26.49 -32.11 5.27
C THR A 464 26.53 -33.18 6.34
N GLU A 465 26.46 -32.83 7.63
CA GLU A 465 26.40 -33.80 8.73
C GLU A 465 25.13 -34.67 8.68
N GLU A 466 24.00 -34.12 8.22
CA GLU A 466 22.75 -34.89 7.97
C GLU A 466 22.87 -35.80 6.75
N LEU A 467 23.36 -35.28 5.61
CA LEU A 467 23.62 -36.10 4.42
C LEU A 467 24.63 -37.23 4.68
N GLN A 468 25.62 -36.97 5.55
CA GLN A 468 26.56 -38.00 5.99
C GLN A 468 25.85 -39.09 6.79
N LYS A 469 24.92 -38.75 7.68
CA LYS A 469 24.12 -39.75 8.42
C LYS A 469 23.23 -40.57 7.48
N ASP A 470 22.53 -39.91 6.56
CA ASP A 470 21.67 -40.59 5.58
C ASP A 470 22.48 -41.49 4.64
N ALA A 471 23.66 -41.05 4.20
CA ALA A 471 24.58 -41.85 3.38
C ALA A 471 25.12 -43.07 4.15
N VAL A 472 25.44 -42.91 5.44
CA VAL A 472 25.84 -44.01 6.31
C VAL A 472 24.70 -45.02 6.47
N GLU A 473 23.46 -44.57 6.70
CA GLU A 473 22.30 -45.47 6.79
C GLU A 473 22.02 -46.21 5.47
N MET A 474 22.10 -45.51 4.33
CA MET A 474 21.94 -46.12 3.02
C MET A 474 23.06 -47.11 2.69
N ALA A 475 24.31 -46.81 3.06
CA ALA A 475 25.43 -47.71 2.88
C ALA A 475 25.30 -48.96 3.77
N ILE A 476 24.87 -48.81 5.03
CA ILE A 476 24.58 -49.94 5.92
C ILE A 476 23.46 -50.82 5.32
N ALA A 477 22.39 -50.21 4.81
CA ALA A 477 21.30 -50.95 4.16
C ALA A 477 21.74 -51.65 2.87
N ALA A 478 22.58 -51.01 2.05
CA ALA A 478 23.09 -51.60 0.81
C ALA A 478 24.03 -52.79 1.06
N VAL A 479 24.92 -52.67 2.05
CA VAL A 479 25.82 -53.76 2.46
C VAL A 479 25.02 -54.92 3.07
N LYS A 480 24.00 -54.62 3.89
CA LYS A 480 23.10 -55.64 4.45
C LYS A 480 22.34 -56.40 3.35
N ASN A 481 21.80 -55.70 2.36
CA ASN A 481 21.10 -56.34 1.24
C ASN A 481 22.03 -57.19 0.35
N ARG A 482 23.31 -56.83 0.20
CA ARG A 482 24.29 -57.64 -0.53
C ARG A 482 24.62 -58.93 0.21
N LEU A 483 24.83 -58.87 1.53
CA LEU A 483 25.08 -60.03 2.38
C LEU A 483 23.89 -60.98 2.46
N GLU A 484 22.65 -60.49 2.30
CA GLU A 484 21.44 -61.31 2.21
C GLU A 484 21.26 -61.98 0.83
N SER A 485 22.00 -61.54 -0.21
CA SER A 485 21.94 -62.10 -1.57
C SER A 485 23.00 -63.18 -1.86
N GLU A 486 23.97 -63.37 -0.96
CA GLU A 486 24.91 -64.49 -0.96
C GLU A 486 24.34 -65.62 -0.08
N GLU A 487 24.21 -66.84 -0.61
CA GLU A 487 23.40 -67.93 -0.04
C GLU A 487 23.71 -68.29 1.45
N PRO A 488 22.71 -68.73 2.24
CA PRO A 488 22.87 -68.99 3.67
C PRO A 488 23.59 -70.33 3.93
N SER A 489 24.86 -70.29 4.34
CA SER A 489 25.46 -71.39 5.11
C SER A 489 25.09 -71.21 6.58
N GLU A 490 24.27 -72.12 7.10
CA GLU A 490 23.92 -72.22 8.52
C GLU A 490 25.17 -72.35 9.40
N GLN A 491 25.44 -71.33 10.22
CA GLN A 491 26.07 -71.33 11.56
C GLN A 491 26.95 -70.09 11.77
N SER A 492 26.34 -68.99 12.22
CA SER A 492 26.83 -68.02 13.23
C SER A 492 25.98 -66.77 13.14
N GLY A 493 25.73 -66.12 14.29
CA GLY A 493 24.85 -64.96 14.39
C GLY A 493 25.25 -63.86 13.40
N THR A 494 24.25 -63.25 12.76
CA THR A 494 24.41 -62.05 11.94
C THR A 494 25.26 -61.04 12.68
N PRO A 495 26.47 -60.67 12.21
CA PRO A 495 27.19 -59.57 12.82
C PRO A 495 26.37 -58.29 12.60
N GLU A 496 26.12 -57.54 13.67
CA GLU A 496 25.58 -56.19 13.54
C GLU A 496 26.60 -55.35 12.76
N ILE A 497 26.24 -54.96 11.54
CA ILE A 497 27.06 -54.08 10.71
C ILE A 497 26.97 -52.69 11.32
N THR A 498 28.05 -52.23 11.94
CA THR A 498 28.17 -50.89 12.54
C THR A 498 28.76 -49.90 11.53
N ALA A 499 28.62 -48.59 11.81
CA ALA A 499 29.12 -47.51 10.96
C ALA A 499 30.64 -47.54 10.69
N ASP A 500 31.39 -48.34 11.46
CA ASP A 500 32.84 -48.51 11.36
C ASP A 500 33.28 -49.61 10.37
N HIS A 501 32.34 -50.24 9.65
CA HIS A 501 32.67 -51.28 8.67
C HIS A 501 33.42 -50.67 7.46
N PRO A 502 34.55 -51.26 7.01
CA PRO A 502 35.41 -50.68 5.97
C PRO A 502 34.70 -50.46 4.62
N GLU A 503 33.71 -51.31 4.30
CA GLU A 503 32.92 -51.17 3.07
C GLU A 503 31.88 -50.02 3.15
N VAL A 504 31.34 -49.77 4.34
CA VAL A 504 30.44 -48.63 4.60
C VAL A 504 31.23 -47.32 4.55
N GLN A 505 32.43 -47.32 5.13
CA GLN A 505 33.33 -46.16 5.09
C GLN A 505 33.74 -45.80 3.66
N ALA A 506 34.07 -46.78 2.82
CA ALA A 506 34.43 -46.53 1.41
C ALA A 506 33.26 -45.94 0.60
N MET A 507 32.03 -46.44 0.80
CA MET A 507 30.84 -45.90 0.11
C MET A 507 30.47 -44.49 0.59
N VAL A 508 30.68 -44.21 1.87
CA VAL A 508 30.45 -42.87 2.46
C VAL A 508 31.53 -41.89 2.02
N GLU A 509 32.79 -42.33 1.94
CA GLU A 509 33.92 -41.52 1.46
C GLU A 509 33.77 -41.17 -0.02
N GLU A 510 33.38 -42.12 -0.88
CA GLU A 510 33.07 -41.88 -2.30
C GLU A 510 31.89 -40.89 -2.47
N ALA A 511 30.84 -41.03 -1.64
CA ALA A 511 29.71 -40.10 -1.63
C ALA A 511 30.12 -38.69 -1.16
N MET A 512 30.98 -38.59 -0.13
CA MET A 512 31.49 -37.32 0.38
C MET A 512 32.45 -36.63 -0.61
N GLU A 513 33.30 -37.39 -1.31
CA GLU A 513 34.25 -36.86 -2.28
C GLU A 513 33.51 -36.21 -3.46
N SER A 514 32.42 -36.82 -3.93
CA SER A 514 31.54 -36.24 -4.95
C SER A 514 30.79 -34.96 -4.51
N ALA A 515 30.63 -34.74 -3.21
CA ALA A 515 29.97 -33.56 -2.63
C ALA A 515 30.95 -32.45 -2.19
N SER A 516 32.25 -32.74 -2.17
CA SER A 516 33.28 -31.82 -1.71
C SER A 516 33.59 -30.75 -2.78
N VAL A 517 32.91 -29.61 -2.67
CA VAL A 517 33.40 -28.37 -3.30
C VAL A 517 34.56 -27.88 -2.44
N SER A 518 35.78 -27.89 -2.99
CA SER A 518 37.03 -27.43 -2.36
C SER A 518 36.82 -26.18 -1.48
N GLU A 519 37.22 -26.26 -0.20
CA GLU A 519 36.80 -25.32 0.86
C GLU A 519 37.43 -23.92 0.83
N ASP A 520 38.35 -23.56 -0.08
CA ASP A 520 39.21 -22.38 0.15
C ASP A 520 38.97 -21.10 -0.67
N LYS A 521 38.00 -21.04 -1.60
CA LYS A 521 37.54 -19.74 -2.16
C LYS A 521 36.05 -19.79 -2.50
N MET A 522 35.21 -19.33 -1.58
CA MET A 522 33.77 -19.12 -1.84
C MET A 522 33.61 -18.19 -3.05
N SER A 523 32.85 -18.62 -4.07
CA SER A 523 32.68 -17.85 -5.29
C SER A 523 31.83 -16.59 -5.05
N PRO A 524 32.10 -15.46 -5.73
CA PRO A 524 31.30 -14.24 -5.65
C PRO A 524 29.80 -14.44 -5.87
N GLN A 525 29.42 -15.46 -6.63
CA GLN A 525 28.02 -15.84 -6.88
C GLN A 525 27.31 -16.33 -5.62
N ILE A 526 28.01 -17.04 -4.72
CA ILE A 526 27.42 -17.52 -3.46
C ILE A 526 27.13 -16.33 -2.54
N TYR A 527 28.02 -15.33 -2.48
CA TYR A 527 27.79 -14.10 -1.71
C TYR A 527 26.53 -13.38 -2.18
N ALA A 528 26.37 -13.21 -3.49
CA ALA A 528 25.16 -12.60 -4.07
C ALA A 528 23.90 -13.43 -3.79
N GLN A 529 24.00 -14.76 -3.77
CA GLN A 529 22.88 -15.65 -3.45
C GLN A 529 22.48 -15.56 -1.97
N VAL A 530 23.44 -15.55 -1.05
CA VAL A 530 23.19 -15.40 0.40
C VAL A 530 22.55 -14.04 0.68
N LEU A 531 23.07 -12.96 0.10
CA LEU A 531 22.49 -11.63 0.24
C LEU A 531 21.05 -11.59 -0.32
N LYS A 532 20.80 -12.22 -1.47
CA LYS A 532 19.44 -12.34 -2.04
C LYS A 532 18.49 -13.04 -1.07
N GLY A 533 18.93 -14.16 -0.47
CA GLY A 533 18.16 -14.91 0.52
C GLY A 533 17.81 -14.04 1.73
N ALA A 534 18.80 -13.36 2.30
CA ALA A 534 18.61 -12.47 3.44
C ALA A 534 17.64 -11.32 3.13
N ILE A 535 17.72 -10.71 1.95
CA ILE A 535 16.79 -9.66 1.52
C ILE A 535 15.37 -10.21 1.37
N VAL A 536 15.18 -11.40 0.80
CA VAL A 536 13.86 -12.03 0.67
C VAL A 536 13.26 -12.34 2.04
N GLU A 537 14.07 -12.77 3.00
CA GLU A 537 13.62 -12.99 4.38
C GLU A 537 13.24 -11.68 5.08
N LEU A 538 14.03 -10.63 4.88
CA LEU A 538 13.69 -9.27 5.34
C LEU A 538 12.36 -8.80 4.75
N MET A 539 12.12 -9.00 3.46
CA MET A 539 10.84 -8.61 2.83
C MET A 539 9.63 -9.31 3.45
N LYS A 540 9.79 -10.55 3.94
CA LYS A 540 8.72 -11.28 4.64
C LYS A 540 8.44 -10.68 6.02
N THR A 541 9.47 -10.33 6.77
CA THR A 541 9.38 -9.84 8.16
C THR A 541 9.08 -8.33 8.25
N ASN A 542 9.37 -7.55 7.21
CA ASN A 542 9.32 -6.09 7.28
C ASN A 542 7.89 -5.50 7.30
N LYS A 543 6.87 -6.24 6.88
CA LYS A 543 5.46 -5.75 6.84
C LYS A 543 4.93 -5.34 8.22
N ASP A 544 5.44 -5.96 9.28
CA ASP A 544 4.93 -5.78 10.65
C ASP A 544 5.79 -4.81 11.49
N ARG A 545 6.85 -4.24 10.89
CA ARG A 545 7.86 -3.46 11.64
C ARG A 545 7.34 -2.13 12.16
N PHE A 546 6.52 -1.43 11.37
CA PHE A 546 5.85 -0.19 11.76
C PHE A 546 4.62 0.07 10.88
N PRO A 547 3.62 0.85 11.36
CA PRO A 547 2.46 1.23 10.54
C PRO A 547 2.91 1.88 9.22
N GLY A 548 2.55 1.27 8.10
CA GLY A 548 2.90 1.71 6.75
C GLY A 548 4.33 1.43 6.28
N ALA A 549 5.00 0.43 6.85
CA ALA A 549 6.26 -0.10 6.33
C ALA A 549 6.10 -0.62 4.88
N SER A 550 7.07 -0.30 4.02
CA SER A 550 7.08 -0.80 2.64
C SER A 550 7.36 -2.30 2.62
N LYS A 551 6.80 -3.01 1.63
CA LYS A 551 6.99 -4.47 1.50
C LYS A 551 8.45 -4.82 1.23
N ALA A 552 9.12 -4.04 0.39
CA ALA A 552 10.51 -4.29 0.01
C ALA A 552 11.52 -3.99 1.14
N GLY A 553 11.18 -3.07 2.05
CA GLY A 553 12.07 -2.63 3.13
C GLY A 553 13.35 -1.92 2.67
N GLY A 554 13.96 -1.15 3.56
CA GLY A 554 15.30 -0.59 3.36
C GLY A 554 16.36 -1.49 3.99
N TRP A 555 17.48 -1.71 3.30
CA TRP A 555 18.64 -2.42 3.81
C TRP A 555 19.92 -1.61 3.59
N VAL A 556 20.84 -1.75 4.55
CA VAL A 556 22.19 -1.19 4.48
C VAL A 556 23.15 -2.35 4.61
N VAL A 557 23.98 -2.58 3.59
CA VAL A 557 24.99 -3.64 3.64
C VAL A 557 26.29 -3.07 4.15
N ASP A 558 26.81 -3.68 5.22
CA ASP A 558 28.12 -3.37 5.77
C ASP A 558 29.20 -4.19 5.05
N ASN A 559 30.26 -3.51 4.61
CA ASN A 559 31.51 -4.12 4.15
C ASN A 559 31.40 -5.05 2.92
N TYR A 560 30.48 -4.80 2.00
CA TYR A 560 30.34 -5.61 0.78
C TYR A 560 29.63 -4.86 -0.34
N PRO A 561 29.99 -5.08 -1.63
CA PRO A 561 31.07 -5.89 -2.26
C PRO A 561 32.56 -5.53 -2.04
N LEU A 562 33.43 -6.56 -1.99
CA LEU A 562 34.88 -6.44 -1.75
C LEU A 562 35.74 -6.40 -3.03
N SER A 563 35.20 -6.80 -4.18
CA SER A 563 35.93 -6.90 -5.46
C SER A 563 35.01 -6.61 -6.66
N GLU A 564 35.58 -6.40 -7.84
CA GLU A 564 34.84 -6.19 -9.09
C GLU A 564 33.93 -7.37 -9.46
N ASP A 565 34.38 -8.60 -9.23
CA ASP A 565 33.57 -9.80 -9.48
C ASP A 565 32.30 -9.85 -8.61
N HIS A 566 32.36 -9.32 -7.39
CA HIS A 566 31.16 -9.22 -6.54
C HIS A 566 30.16 -8.19 -7.07
N TRP A 567 30.62 -7.11 -7.70
CA TRP A 567 29.74 -6.15 -8.36
C TRP A 567 29.00 -6.77 -9.55
N SER A 568 29.73 -7.53 -10.38
CA SER A 568 29.16 -8.25 -11.52
C SER A 568 28.11 -9.27 -11.06
N ALA A 569 28.42 -10.06 -10.03
CA ALA A 569 27.48 -11.03 -9.44
C ALA A 569 26.21 -10.37 -8.86
N LEU A 570 26.33 -9.17 -8.28
CA LEU A 570 25.18 -8.41 -7.79
C LEU A 570 24.34 -7.81 -8.91
N ALA A 571 24.97 -7.33 -9.97
CA ALA A 571 24.29 -6.79 -11.15
C ALA A 571 23.43 -7.87 -11.82
N GLU A 572 23.98 -9.08 -12.02
CA GLU A 572 23.24 -10.23 -12.57
C GLU A 572 22.04 -10.64 -11.71
N LYS A 573 22.14 -10.49 -10.39
CA LYS A 573 21.06 -10.81 -9.45
C LYS A 573 20.09 -9.64 -9.20
N GLY A 574 20.33 -8.47 -9.80
CA GLY A 574 19.49 -7.27 -9.64
C GLY A 574 19.55 -6.65 -8.24
N LEU A 575 20.68 -6.80 -7.53
CA LEU A 575 20.87 -6.36 -6.13
C LEU A 575 21.68 -5.07 -5.99
N LEU A 576 21.77 -4.27 -7.03
CA LEU A 576 22.52 -3.01 -6.99
C LEU A 576 21.84 -1.99 -6.06
N PRO A 577 22.63 -1.27 -5.24
CA PRO A 577 22.10 -0.27 -4.30
C PRO A 577 21.71 1.00 -5.06
N GLY A 578 20.82 1.80 -4.47
CA GLY A 578 20.54 3.15 -4.96
C GLY A 578 21.64 4.16 -4.59
N THR A 579 22.45 3.86 -3.57
CA THR A 579 23.50 4.76 -3.08
C THR A 579 24.69 3.96 -2.55
N VAL A 580 25.90 4.42 -2.87
CA VAL A 580 27.16 3.85 -2.38
C VAL A 580 27.89 4.89 -1.56
N VAL A 581 28.20 4.58 -0.30
CA VAL A 581 28.95 5.46 0.60
C VAL A 581 30.36 4.90 0.75
N CYS A 582 31.37 5.68 0.36
CA CYS A 582 32.78 5.29 0.49
C CYS A 582 33.48 6.21 1.48
N LEU A 583 33.91 5.65 2.62
CA LEU A 583 34.75 6.34 3.59
C LEU A 583 36.21 6.22 3.17
N LYS A 584 36.86 7.38 3.01
CA LYS A 584 38.29 7.48 2.69
C LYS A 584 38.99 8.29 3.78
N ASP A 585 40.24 7.94 4.06
CA ASP A 585 41.11 8.78 4.88
C ASP A 585 41.76 9.83 3.98
N THR A 586 41.65 11.09 4.36
CA THR A 586 42.24 12.23 3.65
C THR A 586 43.58 12.67 4.26
N GLN A 587 44.01 12.10 5.39
CA GLN A 587 45.29 12.41 6.03
C GLN A 587 46.43 11.54 5.48
N LYS A 588 47.66 12.10 5.46
CA LYS A 588 48.86 11.42 4.95
C LYS A 588 49.05 10.04 5.64
N ASP A 589 49.21 9.01 4.82
CA ASP A 589 49.52 7.63 5.21
C ASP A 589 48.54 6.93 6.17
N GLY A 590 47.28 7.36 6.24
CA GLY A 590 46.26 6.65 7.02
C GLY A 590 46.42 6.77 8.54
N ALA A 591 47.17 7.78 9.01
CA ALA A 591 47.53 7.95 10.42
C ALA A 591 46.31 7.97 11.37
N CYS A 592 45.17 8.52 10.92
CA CYS A 592 43.94 8.56 11.72
C CYS A 592 43.36 7.16 11.93
N ILE A 593 43.30 6.36 10.87
CA ILE A 593 42.83 4.97 10.94
C ILE A 593 43.79 4.12 11.77
N LEU A 594 45.10 4.27 11.55
CA LEU A 594 46.13 3.54 12.31
C LEU A 594 46.07 3.86 13.80
N SER A 595 45.88 5.13 14.15
CA SER A 595 45.70 5.55 15.54
C SER A 595 44.44 4.95 16.17
N ARG A 596 43.31 4.93 15.44
CA ARG A 596 42.07 4.28 15.91
C ARG A 596 42.20 2.76 16.05
N ALA A 597 42.86 2.11 15.09
CA ALA A 597 43.14 0.68 15.13
C ALA A 597 44.02 0.31 16.34
N TYR A 598 45.08 1.09 16.58
CA TYR A 598 45.96 0.93 17.75
C TYR A 598 45.21 1.14 19.07
N LEU A 599 44.35 2.17 19.16
CA LEU A 599 43.55 2.42 20.37
C LEU A 599 42.53 1.30 20.64
N ALA A 600 41.88 0.77 19.61
CA ALA A 600 40.91 -0.31 19.73
C ALA A 600 41.56 -1.64 20.15
N SER A 601 42.76 -1.91 19.64
CA SER A 601 43.55 -3.11 19.96
C SER A 601 44.55 -2.88 21.10
N ARG A 602 44.47 -1.76 21.83
CA ARG A 602 45.49 -1.35 22.81
C ARG A 602 45.73 -2.41 23.89
N ASN A 603 44.69 -3.07 24.39
CA ASN A 603 44.84 -4.08 25.44
C ASN A 603 45.48 -5.38 24.93
N GLU A 604 45.13 -5.80 23.72
CA GLU A 604 45.58 -7.04 23.08
C GLU A 604 46.97 -6.89 22.42
N SER A 605 47.24 -5.70 21.90
CA SER A 605 48.55 -5.32 21.38
C SER A 605 49.53 -5.10 22.53
N ASN A 606 49.11 -4.46 23.63
CA ASN A 606 49.98 -4.29 24.80
C ASN A 606 50.25 -5.63 25.49
N SER A 607 49.30 -6.57 25.56
CA SER A 607 49.57 -7.91 26.10
C SER A 607 50.57 -8.67 25.24
N LYS A 608 50.41 -8.68 23.91
CA LYS A 608 51.35 -9.31 22.98
C LYS A 608 52.73 -8.65 22.96
N VAL A 609 52.80 -7.33 23.17
CA VAL A 609 54.08 -6.59 23.29
C VAL A 609 54.75 -6.83 24.64
N LEU A 610 53.99 -7.10 25.71
CA LEU A 610 54.50 -7.54 27.01
C LEU A 610 54.95 -9.01 27.01
N GLU A 611 54.35 -9.86 26.17
CA GLU A 611 54.74 -11.27 26.00
C GLU A 611 56.02 -11.43 25.16
N ARG A 612 56.24 -10.60 24.13
CA ARG A 612 57.47 -10.64 23.30
C ARG A 612 58.80 -10.65 24.07
N PRO A 613 59.06 -9.76 25.05
CA PRO A 613 60.30 -9.82 25.82
C PRO A 613 60.35 -11.01 26.79
N ALA A 614 59.22 -11.65 27.12
CA ALA A 614 59.19 -12.87 27.92
C ALA A 614 59.52 -14.10 27.06
N ASP A 615 59.00 -14.15 25.83
CA ASP A 615 59.30 -15.20 24.85
C ASP A 615 60.75 -15.10 24.33
N GLU A 616 61.24 -13.89 24.02
CA GLU A 616 62.66 -13.68 23.66
C GLU A 616 63.61 -14.00 24.82
N ALA A 617 63.18 -13.85 26.08
CA ALA A 617 63.95 -14.24 27.26
C ALA A 617 63.90 -15.75 27.55
N LEU A 618 62.85 -16.45 27.09
CA LEU A 618 62.74 -17.91 27.15
C LEU A 618 63.56 -18.56 26.02
N GLU A 619 63.49 -18.04 24.80
CA GLU A 619 64.34 -18.49 23.68
C GLU A 619 65.82 -18.28 23.99
N LYS A 620 66.23 -17.12 24.54
CA LYS A 620 67.62 -16.91 25.00
C LYS A 620 68.05 -17.82 26.15
N LYS A 621 67.11 -18.30 26.98
CA LYS A 621 67.41 -19.29 28.03
C LYS A 621 67.52 -20.70 27.48
N GLU A 622 66.72 -21.06 26.47
CA GLU A 622 66.82 -22.33 25.76
C GLU A 622 68.09 -22.40 24.90
N ASP A 623 68.48 -21.31 24.23
CA ASP A 623 69.73 -21.21 23.48
C ASP A 623 70.95 -21.24 24.39
N ASN A 624 70.92 -20.58 25.55
CA ASN A 624 71.98 -20.69 26.56
C ASN A 624 72.06 -22.09 27.20
N ALA A 625 70.92 -22.79 27.34
CA ALA A 625 70.89 -24.17 27.83
C ALA A 625 71.42 -25.17 26.78
N ARG A 626 71.20 -24.90 25.48
CA ARG A 626 71.80 -25.65 24.37
C ARG A 626 73.30 -25.39 24.25
N GLY A 627 73.74 -24.13 24.33
CA GLY A 627 75.17 -23.77 24.29
C GLY A 627 75.98 -24.32 25.46
N GLY A 628 75.40 -24.33 26.67
CA GLY A 628 76.05 -24.88 27.86
C GLY A 628 76.26 -26.40 27.87
N MET A 629 75.53 -27.15 27.03
CA MET A 629 75.74 -28.59 26.83
C MET A 629 76.80 -28.92 25.76
N GLU A 630 77.10 -28.00 24.83
CA GLU A 630 78.19 -28.18 23.85
C GLU A 630 79.55 -27.70 24.38
N GLU A 631 79.60 -26.78 25.35
CA GLU A 631 80.85 -26.31 25.96
C GLU A 631 81.48 -27.25 27.01
N THR A 632 80.82 -28.37 27.38
CA THR A 632 81.39 -29.37 28.31
C THR A 632 82.11 -30.54 27.65
N LEU A 633 82.23 -30.58 26.32
CA LEU A 633 82.87 -31.70 25.60
C LEU A 633 84.01 -31.35 24.63
N THR A 634 84.42 -30.09 24.50
CA THR A 634 85.59 -29.77 23.66
C THR A 634 86.40 -28.60 24.22
N SER A 635 87.56 -28.89 24.83
CA SER A 635 88.85 -28.17 24.68
C SER A 635 89.82 -28.48 25.82
N GLU A 636 90.60 -29.57 25.66
CA GLU A 636 92.04 -29.50 25.95
C GLU A 636 92.74 -28.90 24.71
N GLU A 637 93.87 -28.23 24.96
CA GLU A 637 94.87 -27.70 24.01
C GLU A 637 94.65 -26.30 23.39
N ASP A 638 95.40 -25.35 23.96
CA ASP A 638 96.48 -24.57 23.32
C ASP A 638 96.49 -23.04 23.49
N GLN A 639 97.71 -22.55 23.74
CA GLN A 639 98.14 -21.21 24.15
C GLN A 639 98.41 -20.24 22.98
N PRO A 640 98.64 -18.92 23.24
CA PRO A 640 98.33 -17.78 22.36
C PRO A 640 99.54 -17.23 21.56
N PRO A 641 99.40 -16.09 20.83
CA PRO A 641 99.82 -14.80 21.44
C PRO A 641 99.11 -13.49 20.99
N ALA A 642 98.96 -12.59 21.97
CA ALA A 642 99.33 -11.16 22.07
C ALA A 642 98.96 -10.05 21.03
N ALA A 643 98.41 -8.97 21.63
CA ALA A 643 98.71 -7.52 21.48
C ALA A 643 98.04 -6.67 20.37
N ALA A 644 97.24 -5.66 20.77
CA ALA A 644 97.67 -4.26 20.89
C ALA A 644 96.50 -3.31 21.23
N GLU A 645 96.77 -2.35 22.13
CA GLU A 645 95.92 -1.23 22.56
C GLU A 645 95.88 -0.10 21.51
N GLU A 646 94.79 0.69 21.45
CA GLU A 646 94.86 2.14 21.72
C GLU A 646 93.48 2.83 21.73
N LYS A 647 93.33 3.78 22.66
CA LYS A 647 92.19 4.70 22.86
C LYS A 647 92.41 6.00 22.08
N GLY A 648 91.33 6.71 21.73
CA GLY A 648 91.41 8.13 21.39
C GLY A 648 90.07 8.80 21.07
N GLU A 649 89.57 9.62 22.00
CA GLU A 649 88.46 10.57 21.85
C GLU A 649 88.90 11.85 21.10
N ARG A 650 87.99 12.50 20.34
CA ARG A 650 87.50 13.91 20.54
C ARG A 650 86.91 14.59 19.28
N GLU A 651 85.70 15.13 19.49
CA GLU A 651 85.17 16.48 19.18
C GLU A 651 85.02 17.05 17.73
N SER A 652 83.74 17.26 17.38
CA SER A 652 83.04 18.43 16.75
C SER A 652 83.76 19.54 15.97
N PHE A 653 83.18 20.02 14.85
CA PHE A 653 82.48 21.34 14.74
C PHE A 653 81.92 21.68 13.32
N CYS A 654 80.83 22.49 13.33
CA CYS A 654 80.27 23.43 12.31
C CYS A 654 79.88 22.91 10.90
N SER A 655 78.64 22.97 10.39
CA SER A 655 77.56 23.99 10.31
C SER A 655 77.73 25.08 9.24
N SER A 656 76.76 25.18 8.31
CA SER A 656 76.06 26.40 7.82
C SER A 656 75.20 26.08 6.55
N LEU A 657 73.86 26.14 6.60
CA LEU A 657 72.94 27.29 6.36
C LEU A 657 72.82 27.64 4.85
N ARG A 658 71.69 27.95 4.20
CA ARG A 658 70.27 28.20 4.54
C ARG A 658 69.45 28.34 3.21
N PRO A 659 68.10 28.48 3.28
CA PRO A 659 67.14 28.31 2.18
C PRO A 659 66.69 29.61 1.51
N GLY A 660 65.86 29.46 0.47
CA GLY A 660 64.90 30.44 -0.05
C GLY A 660 63.52 29.80 -0.19
#